data_AF-A0A353J7Z8-F1
#
_entry.id   AF-A0A353J7Z8-F1
#
_cell.length_a   1.000
_cell.length_b   1.000
_cell.length_c   1.000
_cell.angle_alpha   90.00
_cell.angle_beta   90.00
_cell.angle_gamma   90.00
#
_symmetry.space_group_name_H-M   'P 1'
#
loop_
_entity.id
_entity.type
_entity.pdbx_description
1 polymer ?
#
loop_
_entity_poly.entity_id
_entity_poly.type
_entity_poly.pdbx_seq_one_letter_code
_entity_poly.pdbx_strand_id
1 'polypeptide(L)'
;MKFKLQAPYKPSGDQPQAIEELVDGLKKGYNEQTLLGVTGSGKSVISKTPVLIKKEGVTMNNIGEFIDQLLMQHRQQIRYVGDTEILDAYRILQKYETYSLNTENKQTSWKYITQFVRHRSPTRLYTVEAACGRSVTVTGDHNFFVLRNGFIQLVTTIHLKDTDYIPLPRIIETHNQPLTHIFLASYVSDPAGLFVSIPAFPVVWNTADSTLKPLLDRAKVFNIAHHQERISWDVFKTIQTIDPRISTDARLGLKFKKYQAPLEQPITKELLRLLGYYIAEGHAENRYLTFSTSESEILDDFTTCVQSIGLHCRKRQKIYDYVVVSKLWSCVVRTLCGGNSKTKCLPHFWPQLSCEQLAELLKAYFAGDGCAERNVISCTTASKQLASDIMYALLRFGIIARMRLRKIRLPNRNEYGTYWTVCISGQQNLSLYVDNIGFSLKRKQQAALQIIKQYGNTNVDVIPINPGLFKKIRLKLALLQKDVATACGVERSYISMLEHQIRRPSREIFERLISYFKDRASAHDNREVLDVIRQIAPLSNCYWTPVKDIVKKEGRGYVYDFAVQDNETFFAGDGGLFVHNTFTMANVIERTQLPTLVIAHNKTLAAQLCNEFREFFPKNAVEYFVSYYDYYQPEAYIPNSDTYIEKEAQINEEIDRLRHASTQAILSRRDVIVVASVSCIYNLGSPAEYEQTVLHLERGQPLNRRGMMEHLISMQFTRTPSDLKRGTFRMRGQVFELMPVNEERVYRFEIGDTIEGIEMIDPVSRKVLHEIADAWIFPAKHYVISEDLKQQAFASIRAELKERLAFFEHHGKVLEHDRLSRRTKYDLEMIEQLGYCNGIENYSRHFDGRLPGQPPYTLMEYFTHGSREFLTIIDESHMTIPQVGGMFEGDKARKTNLIEHGFRLPSAYDNRPLRFDEFEKRIGPVVYVSATPAAYERKKSTRIVEQIVRPTGLVDPEVIIRPVTGGKGNKSQVEDLVERIEGRVKAGERTLVTTLTKKMAEDLTEYLKERTIKVEYLHSEVQTLERIEIITNLRKGHFDVLVGVNLLREGLDMPEVSLVAILDGDKEGFLRSETSLVQTIGRAARNINGQVVIYADHMTGSIERALRETARRREIQVAYNKEHNITPQTIKKHIKNLLEEFGIDSIAPRSRGKRYNDKRRREVTALDLKGDTRPIAQIIADKERQMREAAKGLEFELAAILRDEIVVLKKEEMKRKK
;
A
#
# COMPACT_ATOMS: atom_id res chain seq x y z
N MET A 1 10.97 -10.44 -22.59
CA MET A 1 10.71 -8.98 -22.70
C MET A 1 11.67 -8.25 -21.77
N LYS A 2 11.35 -7.06 -21.24
CA LYS A 2 12.17 -6.31 -20.27
C LYS A 2 11.38 -6.05 -18.98
N PHE A 3 12.06 -6.10 -17.83
CA PHE A 3 11.48 -5.72 -16.54
C PHE A 3 11.08 -4.25 -16.53
N LYS A 4 9.90 -3.96 -15.97
CA LYS A 4 9.32 -2.62 -15.96
C LYS A 4 8.68 -2.37 -14.61
N LEU A 5 9.34 -1.58 -13.77
CA LEU A 5 8.90 -1.31 -12.40
C LEU A 5 7.71 -0.36 -12.36
N GLN A 6 6.57 -0.88 -11.91
CA GLN A 6 5.37 -0.13 -11.60
C GLN A 6 5.31 0.13 -10.09
N ALA A 7 6.12 1.08 -9.64
CA ALA A 7 6.12 1.57 -8.26
C ALA A 7 5.80 3.07 -8.26
N PRO A 8 4.81 3.55 -7.49
CA PRO A 8 4.45 4.98 -7.47
C PRO A 8 5.44 5.96 -6.81
N TYR A 9 6.70 5.57 -6.65
CA TYR A 9 7.58 6.04 -5.59
C TYR A 9 8.97 6.45 -6.07
N LYS A 10 9.78 6.93 -5.13
CA LYS A 10 11.25 6.89 -5.19
C LYS A 10 11.87 6.27 -3.94
N PRO A 11 13.20 5.96 -3.95
CA PRO A 11 13.89 5.47 -2.78
C PRO A 11 14.23 6.65 -1.88
N SER A 12 14.17 6.45 -0.57
CA SER A 12 14.45 7.49 0.44
C SER A 12 15.30 6.92 1.58
N GLY A 13 15.91 7.80 2.39
CA GLY A 13 16.97 7.41 3.32
C GLY A 13 18.23 6.97 2.57
N ASP A 14 18.85 5.87 3.02
CA ASP A 14 20.01 5.25 2.38
C ASP A 14 19.66 4.34 1.18
N GLN A 15 18.36 4.11 0.91
CA GLN A 15 17.89 3.28 -0.22
C GLN A 15 18.47 3.70 -1.60
N PRO A 16 18.60 4.98 -1.99
CA PRO A 16 19.12 5.36 -3.30
C PRO A 16 20.57 4.92 -3.50
N GLN A 17 21.41 5.18 -2.48
CA GLN A 17 22.81 4.77 -2.46
C GLN A 17 22.90 3.23 -2.48
N ALA A 18 22.11 2.55 -1.65
CA ALA A 18 22.11 1.10 -1.61
C ALA A 18 21.74 0.45 -2.97
N ILE A 19 20.75 1.00 -3.68
CA ILE A 19 20.40 0.55 -5.05
C ILE A 19 21.57 0.77 -6.01
N GLU A 20 22.21 1.95 -5.97
CA GLU A 20 23.29 2.29 -6.88
C GLU A 20 24.53 1.42 -6.65
N GLU A 21 24.92 1.21 -5.40
CA GLU A 21 26.07 0.37 -5.02
C GLU A 21 25.90 -1.10 -5.44
N LEU A 22 24.71 -1.67 -5.25
CA LEU A 22 24.40 -3.05 -5.65
C LEU A 22 24.40 -3.21 -7.18
N VAL A 23 23.77 -2.26 -7.89
CA VAL A 23 23.69 -2.28 -9.36
C VAL A 23 25.05 -2.05 -10.01
N ASP A 24 25.88 -1.18 -9.45
CA ASP A 24 27.27 -0.97 -9.84
C ASP A 24 28.10 -2.26 -9.66
N GLY A 25 27.99 -2.91 -8.49
CA GLY A 25 28.67 -4.18 -8.24
C GLY A 25 28.25 -5.30 -9.20
N LEU A 26 26.95 -5.46 -9.46
CA LEU A 26 26.45 -6.45 -10.42
C LEU A 26 26.95 -6.16 -11.84
N LYS A 27 26.99 -4.89 -12.26
CA LYS A 27 27.54 -4.48 -13.57
C LYS A 27 29.06 -4.66 -13.68
N LYS A 28 29.78 -4.61 -12.57
CA LYS A 28 31.22 -4.90 -12.48
C LYS A 28 31.54 -6.41 -12.42
N GLY A 29 30.52 -7.27 -12.46
CA GLY A 29 30.71 -8.73 -12.38
C GLY A 29 30.99 -9.24 -10.97
N TYR A 30 30.55 -8.53 -9.92
CA TYR A 30 30.62 -9.07 -8.55
C TYR A 30 29.59 -10.18 -8.39
N ASN A 31 30.07 -11.42 -8.36
CA ASN A 31 29.23 -12.62 -8.22
C ASN A 31 28.50 -12.67 -6.87
N GLU A 32 29.07 -12.12 -5.79
CA GLU A 32 28.49 -12.21 -4.44
C GLU A 32 28.48 -10.82 -3.78
N GLN A 33 27.29 -10.34 -3.39
CA GLN A 33 27.10 -9.08 -2.65
C GLN A 33 26.08 -9.26 -1.51
N THR A 34 26.16 -8.42 -0.48
CA THR A 34 25.17 -8.38 0.61
C THR A 34 24.50 -7.01 0.69
N LEU A 35 23.18 -6.98 0.84
CA LEU A 35 22.40 -5.85 1.31
C LEU A 35 22.05 -6.04 2.79
N LEU A 36 22.48 -5.10 3.62
CA LEU A 36 22.12 -5.05 5.04
C LEU A 36 20.82 -4.23 5.22
N GLY A 37 19.66 -4.80 4.83
CA GLY A 37 18.38 -4.08 4.67
C GLY A 37 17.11 -4.94 4.51
N VAL A 38 16.00 -4.36 4.00
CA VAL A 38 14.65 -4.98 3.80
C VAL A 38 13.90 -4.47 2.53
N THR A 39 12.76 -5.07 2.15
CA THR A 39 12.08 -4.92 0.83
C THR A 39 10.59 -4.42 0.85
N GLY A 40 10.17 -3.52 -0.09
CA GLY A 40 8.83 -3.52 -0.78
C GLY A 40 7.66 -2.51 -0.48
N SER A 41 6.79 -2.18 -1.50
CA SER A 41 5.32 -1.73 -1.49
C SER A 41 4.76 -1.07 -2.83
N GLY A 42 3.47 -0.61 -2.96
CA GLY A 42 2.92 0.29 -4.05
C GLY A 42 1.70 1.23 -3.66
N LYS A 43 1.45 2.47 -4.26
CA LYS A 43 0.41 3.56 -3.89
C LYS A 43 0.11 4.77 -4.89
N SER A 44 -1.10 5.04 -5.46
CA SER A 44 -1.44 6.31 -6.25
C SER A 44 -2.87 6.95 -6.22
N VAL A 45 -3.09 8.15 -6.85
CA VAL A 45 -4.36 8.97 -6.88
C VAL A 45 -5.05 9.14 -8.26
N ILE A 46 -6.31 9.65 -8.36
CA ILE A 46 -7.03 9.78 -9.66
C ILE A 46 -6.79 11.09 -10.46
N SER A 47 -7.03 11.05 -11.77
CA SER A 47 -6.95 12.19 -12.73
C SER A 47 -7.59 13.50 -12.23
N LYS A 48 -8.86 13.46 -11.82
CA LYS A 48 -9.65 14.64 -11.39
C LYS A 48 -9.38 15.08 -9.95
N THR A 49 -8.22 14.74 -9.40
CA THR A 49 -7.83 15.16 -8.05
C THR A 49 -7.23 16.57 -8.14
N PRO A 50 -7.82 17.59 -7.50
CA PRO A 50 -7.21 18.92 -7.46
C PRO A 50 -5.94 18.87 -6.60
N VAL A 51 -4.88 19.50 -7.08
CA VAL A 51 -3.57 19.63 -6.42
C VAL A 51 -3.06 21.06 -6.53
N LEU A 52 -2.30 21.48 -5.52
CA LEU A 52 -1.58 22.75 -5.54
C LEU A 52 -0.18 22.58 -6.12
N ILE A 53 0.13 23.40 -7.11
CA ILE A 53 1.40 23.39 -7.84
C ILE A 53 1.93 24.81 -7.95
N LYS A 54 3.19 25.00 -7.55
CA LYS A 54 3.90 26.27 -7.61
C LYS A 54 5.05 26.16 -8.62
N LYS A 55 5.20 27.17 -9.46
CA LYS A 55 6.32 27.32 -10.42
C LYS A 55 6.86 28.75 -10.31
N GLU A 56 6.23 29.68 -11.03
CA GLU A 56 6.45 31.13 -10.91
C GLU A 56 5.37 31.77 -10.01
N GLY A 57 4.17 31.22 -10.03
CA GLY A 57 3.09 31.49 -9.06
C GLY A 57 2.44 30.18 -8.60
N VAL A 58 1.53 30.27 -7.63
CA VAL A 58 0.73 29.12 -7.18
C VAL A 58 -0.47 28.93 -8.11
N THR A 59 -0.75 27.69 -8.48
CA THR A 59 -1.92 27.30 -9.29
C THR A 59 -2.60 26.08 -8.67
N MET A 60 -3.90 25.92 -8.91
CA MET A 60 -4.65 24.73 -8.53
C MET A 60 -5.15 24.05 -9.80
N ASN A 61 -4.72 22.81 -10.02
CA ASN A 61 -4.97 22.08 -11.26
C ASN A 61 -5.51 20.68 -10.93
N ASN A 62 -6.23 20.05 -11.86
CA ASN A 62 -6.43 18.60 -11.81
C ASN A 62 -5.08 17.92 -12.10
N ILE A 63 -4.62 17.03 -11.20
CA ILE A 63 -3.31 16.36 -11.34
C ILE A 63 -3.18 15.64 -12.69
N GLY A 64 -4.26 15.01 -13.16
CA GLY A 64 -4.27 14.29 -14.42
C GLY A 64 -4.10 15.19 -15.62
N GLU A 65 -4.91 16.25 -15.73
CA GLU A 65 -4.84 17.21 -16.84
C GLU A 65 -3.47 17.92 -16.88
N PHE A 66 -2.91 18.25 -15.71
CA PHE A 66 -1.59 18.88 -15.60
C PHE A 66 -0.46 17.93 -16.04
N ILE A 67 -0.44 16.69 -15.52
CA ILE A 67 0.57 15.71 -15.92
C ILE A 67 0.40 15.33 -17.40
N ASP A 68 -0.83 15.14 -17.88
CA ASP A 68 -1.12 14.86 -19.29
C ASP A 68 -0.61 15.98 -20.21
N GLN A 69 -0.78 17.26 -19.84
CA GLN A 69 -0.24 18.39 -20.58
C GLN A 69 1.30 18.40 -20.59
N LEU A 70 1.96 18.19 -19.45
CA LEU A 70 3.43 18.10 -19.39
C LEU A 70 3.96 16.93 -20.23
N LEU A 71 3.32 15.76 -20.16
CA LEU A 71 3.66 14.61 -21.00
C LEU A 71 3.46 14.94 -22.49
N MET A 72 2.37 15.64 -22.86
CA MET A 72 2.16 16.06 -24.25
C MET A 72 3.17 17.09 -24.76
N GLN A 73 3.63 18.01 -23.91
CA GLN A 73 4.65 19.01 -24.26
C GLN A 73 6.04 18.38 -24.36
N HIS A 74 6.37 17.45 -23.45
CA HIS A 74 7.70 16.84 -23.32
C HIS A 74 7.74 15.38 -23.79
N ARG A 75 6.95 15.00 -24.82
CA ARG A 75 6.83 13.61 -25.32
C ARG A 75 8.15 12.90 -25.57
N GLN A 76 9.16 13.61 -26.09
CA GLN A 76 10.49 13.07 -26.37
C GLN A 76 11.33 12.78 -25.11
N GLN A 77 10.91 13.26 -23.93
CA GLN A 77 11.64 13.13 -22.67
C GLN A 77 11.01 12.09 -21.71
N ILE A 78 9.81 11.57 -22.03
CA ILE A 78 9.07 10.59 -21.22
C ILE A 78 9.82 9.25 -21.16
N ARG A 79 9.93 8.69 -19.95
CA ARG A 79 10.36 7.31 -19.72
C ARG A 79 9.13 6.41 -19.57
N TYR A 80 8.99 5.42 -20.45
CA TYR A 80 7.88 4.46 -20.44
C TYR A 80 8.25 3.16 -19.72
N VAL A 81 7.55 2.86 -18.63
CA VAL A 81 7.75 1.69 -17.77
C VAL A 81 6.42 0.95 -17.60
N GLY A 82 6.19 -0.09 -18.41
CA GLY A 82 4.94 -0.84 -18.38
C GLY A 82 3.80 -0.08 -19.08
N ASP A 83 2.73 0.25 -18.34
CA ASP A 83 1.80 1.35 -18.69
C ASP A 83 2.02 2.60 -17.82
N THR A 84 3.10 2.64 -17.06
CA THR A 84 3.54 3.83 -16.34
C THR A 84 4.34 4.72 -17.28
N GLU A 85 4.01 6.00 -17.28
CA GLU A 85 4.71 7.07 -17.97
C GLU A 85 5.30 7.99 -16.90
N ILE A 86 6.61 8.21 -16.99
CA ILE A 86 7.37 8.96 -15.99
C ILE A 86 8.08 10.11 -16.69
N LEU A 87 7.81 11.34 -16.25
CA LEU A 87 8.55 12.52 -16.65
C LEU A 87 9.38 13.01 -15.47
N ASP A 88 10.71 12.90 -15.59
CA ASP A 88 11.64 13.41 -14.60
C ASP A 88 11.69 14.95 -14.62
N ALA A 89 11.47 15.59 -13.47
CA ALA A 89 11.38 17.06 -13.39
C ALA A 89 12.71 17.76 -13.74
N TYR A 90 13.86 17.08 -13.58
CA TYR A 90 15.16 17.65 -13.98
C TYR A 90 15.32 17.78 -15.50
N ARG A 91 14.59 17.00 -16.31
CA ARG A 91 14.71 16.99 -17.79
C ARG A 91 14.03 18.19 -18.45
N ILE A 92 12.96 18.68 -17.83
CA ILE A 92 12.18 19.82 -18.34
C ILE A 92 12.78 21.18 -17.96
N LEU A 93 13.90 21.20 -17.21
CA LEU A 93 14.62 22.40 -16.72
C LEU A 93 13.74 23.42 -15.96
N GLN A 94 12.58 22.98 -15.48
CA GLN A 94 11.60 23.82 -14.79
C GLN A 94 11.36 23.28 -13.40
N LYS A 95 11.52 24.13 -12.39
CA LYS A 95 11.28 23.79 -10.99
C LYS A 95 9.79 23.89 -10.69
N TYR A 96 9.18 22.75 -10.36
CA TYR A 96 7.82 22.66 -9.85
C TYR A 96 7.84 22.25 -8.38
N GLU A 97 7.00 22.86 -7.57
CA GLU A 97 6.82 22.57 -6.15
C GLU A 97 5.37 22.17 -5.87
N THR A 98 5.17 21.30 -4.90
CA THR A 98 3.85 20.99 -4.33
C THR A 98 3.86 21.20 -2.82
N TYR A 99 2.69 21.34 -2.22
CA TYR A 99 2.56 21.55 -0.77
C TYR A 99 2.60 20.21 -0.05
N SER A 100 3.50 20.07 0.92
CA SER A 100 3.94 18.80 1.49
C SER A 100 3.95 18.85 3.02
N LEU A 101 3.80 17.71 3.69
CA LEU A 101 3.88 17.55 5.14
C LEU A 101 5.20 16.89 5.53
N ASN A 102 6.00 17.55 6.37
CA ASN A 102 7.03 16.86 7.13
C ASN A 102 6.37 16.17 8.33
N THR A 103 6.62 14.88 8.51
CA THR A 103 5.90 14.00 9.45
C THR A 103 6.50 14.01 10.86
N GLU A 104 7.63 14.71 11.06
CA GLU A 104 8.42 14.75 12.29
C GLU A 104 8.15 16.02 13.08
N ASN A 105 8.24 17.17 12.40
CA ASN A 105 7.89 18.48 12.95
C ASN A 105 6.43 18.88 12.69
N LYS A 106 5.70 18.12 11.85
CA LYS A 106 4.27 18.33 11.52
C LYS A 106 4.00 19.72 10.92
N GLN A 107 5.03 20.32 10.34
CA GLN A 107 4.96 21.55 9.57
C GLN A 107 4.72 21.22 8.09
N THR A 108 4.09 22.15 7.40
CA THR A 108 3.73 22.01 6.00
C THR A 108 4.45 23.06 5.18
N SER A 109 5.13 22.65 4.12
CA SER A 109 5.98 23.53 3.30
C SER A 109 5.84 23.21 1.82
N TRP A 110 6.28 24.12 0.96
CA TRP A 110 6.54 23.79 -0.44
C TRP A 110 7.77 22.89 -0.55
N LYS A 111 7.69 21.87 -1.41
CA LYS A 111 8.78 20.92 -1.72
C LYS A 111 8.82 20.64 -3.22
N TYR A 112 10.01 20.43 -3.77
CA TYR A 112 10.16 20.16 -5.19
C TYR A 112 9.55 18.82 -5.60
N ILE A 113 8.80 18.84 -6.70
CA ILE A 113 8.36 17.64 -7.41
C ILE A 113 9.55 17.14 -8.23
N THR A 114 9.92 15.88 -8.05
CA THR A 114 11.11 15.29 -8.69
C THR A 114 10.76 14.34 -9.85
N GLN A 115 9.52 13.84 -9.91
CA GLN A 115 8.93 13.11 -11.03
C GLN A 115 7.42 13.34 -11.10
N PHE A 116 6.90 13.34 -12.32
CA PHE A 116 5.48 13.26 -12.62
C PHE A 116 5.18 11.85 -13.16
N VAL A 117 4.19 11.18 -12.58
CA VAL A 117 3.88 9.77 -12.86
C VAL A 117 2.43 9.65 -13.33
N ARG A 118 2.19 8.87 -14.38
CA ARG A 118 0.86 8.45 -14.87
C ARG A 118 0.86 6.96 -15.11
N HIS A 119 -0.07 6.18 -14.56
CA HIS A 119 -0.18 4.75 -14.85
C HIS A 119 -1.63 4.27 -14.88
N ARG A 120 -1.89 3.05 -15.37
CA ARG A 120 -3.27 2.59 -15.62
C ARG A 120 -4.03 2.35 -14.30
N SER A 121 -5.27 2.84 -14.23
CA SER A 121 -6.09 2.75 -13.01
C SER A 121 -6.47 1.29 -12.71
N PRO A 122 -6.27 0.80 -11.47
CA PRO A 122 -6.78 -0.51 -11.06
C PRO A 122 -8.32 -0.51 -10.98
N THR A 123 -8.94 -1.67 -11.10
CA THR A 123 -10.41 -1.79 -11.17
C THR A 123 -11.17 -1.27 -9.95
N ARG A 124 -10.50 -1.18 -8.79
CA ARG A 124 -11.09 -0.74 -7.51
C ARG A 124 -10.29 0.42 -6.91
N LEU A 125 -11.00 1.52 -6.66
CA LEU A 125 -10.52 2.73 -6.00
C LEU A 125 -11.34 3.01 -4.74
N TYR A 126 -10.88 3.94 -3.93
CA TYR A 126 -11.44 4.29 -2.63
C TYR A 126 -11.46 5.80 -2.46
N THR A 127 -12.62 6.37 -2.18
CA THR A 127 -12.77 7.76 -1.74
C THR A 127 -12.74 7.82 -0.23
N VAL A 128 -11.73 8.47 0.33
CA VAL A 128 -11.67 8.80 1.75
C VAL A 128 -12.35 10.13 1.97
N GLU A 129 -13.36 10.18 2.85
CA GLU A 129 -13.97 11.42 3.33
C GLU A 129 -13.58 11.67 4.78
N ALA A 130 -13.18 12.91 5.09
CA ALA A 130 -12.95 13.39 6.44
C ALA A 130 -14.19 14.10 7.02
N ALA A 131 -14.32 14.15 8.34
CA ALA A 131 -15.46 14.76 9.03
C ALA A 131 -15.59 16.29 8.84
N CYS A 132 -14.52 16.95 8.40
CA CYS A 132 -14.55 18.33 7.93
C CYS A 132 -15.06 18.50 6.49
N GLY A 133 -15.46 17.42 5.80
CA GLY A 133 -15.98 17.43 4.43
C GLY A 133 -14.92 17.36 3.32
N ARG A 134 -13.63 17.30 3.68
CA ARG A 134 -12.52 17.09 2.74
C ARG A 134 -12.51 15.65 2.23
N SER A 135 -12.12 15.43 0.97
CA SER A 135 -12.08 14.08 0.41
C SER A 135 -11.07 13.90 -0.72
N VAL A 136 -10.49 12.71 -0.84
CA VAL A 136 -9.60 12.34 -1.95
C VAL A 136 -9.94 10.94 -2.45
N THR A 137 -9.72 10.65 -3.73
CA THR A 137 -9.98 9.32 -4.33
C THR A 137 -8.68 8.70 -4.82
N VAL A 138 -8.38 7.52 -4.31
CA VAL A 138 -7.05 6.89 -4.37
C VAL A 138 -7.16 5.38 -4.55
N THR A 139 -6.03 4.74 -4.80
CA THR A 139 -5.87 3.29 -4.85
C THR A 139 -5.90 2.66 -3.44
N GLY A 140 -6.17 1.35 -3.33
CA GLY A 140 -6.51 0.72 -2.04
C GLY A 140 -5.33 0.49 -1.09
N ASP A 141 -4.18 0.24 -1.69
CA ASP A 141 -2.82 0.17 -1.18
C ASP A 141 -2.26 1.53 -0.74
N HIS A 142 -2.78 2.64 -1.28
CA HIS A 142 -2.35 4.01 -1.01
C HIS A 142 -2.32 4.38 0.48
N ASN A 143 -1.41 5.26 0.92
CA ASN A 143 -1.21 5.52 2.36
C ASN A 143 -1.55 6.95 2.77
N PHE A 144 -2.03 7.05 4.02
CA PHE A 144 -2.28 8.28 4.74
C PHE A 144 -1.53 8.25 6.06
N PHE A 145 -0.94 9.38 6.44
CA PHE A 145 -0.55 9.61 7.82
C PHE A 145 -1.80 9.93 8.64
N VAL A 146 -1.98 9.25 9.77
CA VAL A 146 -3.09 9.45 10.71
C VAL A 146 -2.63 9.45 12.16
N LEU A 147 -3.17 10.35 12.96
CA LEU A 147 -3.06 10.37 14.40
C LEU A 147 -4.10 9.41 14.99
N ARG A 148 -3.63 8.22 15.41
CA ARG A 148 -4.42 7.13 15.99
C ARG A 148 -3.91 6.84 17.40
N ASN A 149 -4.77 7.04 18.40
CA ASN A 149 -4.49 6.95 19.84
C ASN A 149 -3.41 7.94 20.34
N GLY A 150 -3.33 9.14 19.75
CA GLY A 150 -2.36 10.17 20.16
C GLY A 150 -0.97 10.08 19.52
N PHE A 151 -0.76 9.15 18.58
CA PHE A 151 0.49 9.01 17.83
C PHE A 151 0.23 8.95 16.32
N ILE A 152 1.12 9.56 15.52
CA ILE A 152 1.03 9.59 14.05
C ILE A 152 1.58 8.30 13.45
N GLN A 153 0.85 7.76 12.48
CA GLN A 153 1.04 6.43 11.92
C GLN A 153 0.69 6.42 10.44
N LEU A 154 1.40 5.59 9.68
CA LEU A 154 1.15 5.38 8.27
C LEU A 154 0.17 4.20 8.06
N VAL A 155 -0.96 4.44 7.38
CA VAL A 155 -2.06 3.47 7.24
C VAL A 155 -2.55 3.43 5.78
N THR A 156 -2.83 2.23 5.24
CA THR A 156 -3.35 2.08 3.88
C THR A 156 -4.84 2.47 3.79
N THR A 157 -5.32 2.84 2.60
CA THR A 157 -6.71 3.29 2.39
C THR A 157 -7.73 2.25 2.85
N ILE A 158 -7.48 0.97 2.60
CA ILE A 158 -8.31 -0.16 3.07
C ILE A 158 -8.29 -0.40 4.60
N HIS A 159 -7.44 0.32 5.34
CA HIS A 159 -7.17 0.13 6.76
C HIS A 159 -7.36 1.40 7.62
N LEU A 160 -7.81 2.49 6.99
CA LEU A 160 -8.36 3.65 7.67
C LEU A 160 -9.63 3.29 8.45
N LYS A 161 -9.88 4.02 9.54
CA LYS A 161 -11.04 3.88 10.42
C LYS A 161 -11.60 5.26 10.74
N ASP A 162 -12.90 5.36 10.99
CA ASP A 162 -13.59 6.56 11.48
C ASP A 162 -13.01 7.18 12.77
N THR A 163 -12.25 6.39 13.53
CA THR A 163 -11.52 6.80 14.74
C THR A 163 -10.15 7.45 14.47
N ASP A 164 -9.68 7.45 13.22
CA ASP A 164 -8.39 8.04 12.81
C ASP A 164 -8.49 9.53 12.54
N TYR A 165 -7.45 10.30 12.88
CA TYR A 165 -7.38 11.73 12.56
C TYR A 165 -6.33 12.02 11.49
N ILE A 166 -6.73 12.47 10.30
CA ILE A 166 -5.82 12.90 9.23
C ILE A 166 -5.30 14.31 9.55
N PRO A 167 -3.98 14.59 9.37
CA PRO A 167 -3.42 15.94 9.47
C PRO A 167 -3.86 16.80 8.30
N LEU A 168 -4.13 18.07 8.59
CA LEU A 168 -4.34 19.14 7.63
C LEU A 168 -3.35 20.28 7.89
N PRO A 169 -2.92 21.02 6.85
CA PRO A 169 -2.15 22.23 7.05
C PRO A 169 -2.96 23.26 7.84
N ARG A 170 -2.29 24.02 8.69
CA ARG A 170 -2.93 25.10 9.45
C ARG A 170 -3.06 26.39 8.65
N ILE A 171 -2.10 26.64 7.78
CA ILE A 171 -2.09 27.72 6.80
C ILE A 171 -1.46 27.18 5.52
N ILE A 172 -1.80 27.74 4.37
CA ILE A 172 -1.06 27.49 3.12
C ILE A 172 -0.23 28.74 2.84
N GLU A 173 1.08 28.63 3.01
CA GLU A 173 2.02 29.71 2.77
C GLU A 173 2.03 30.11 1.29
N THR A 174 2.01 31.40 0.99
CA THR A 174 1.96 31.92 -0.38
C THR A 174 2.71 33.24 -0.50
N HIS A 175 3.22 33.56 -1.69
CA HIS A 175 3.77 34.91 -1.94
C HIS A 175 2.69 35.98 -1.73
N ASN A 176 3.04 37.03 -0.99
CA ASN A 176 2.16 38.15 -0.68
C ASN A 176 2.20 39.30 -1.72
N GLN A 177 2.95 39.15 -2.81
CA GLN A 177 2.98 40.15 -3.87
C GLN A 177 1.61 40.25 -4.56
N PRO A 178 1.01 41.45 -4.68
CA PRO A 178 -0.26 41.62 -5.38
C PRO A 178 -0.14 41.25 -6.87
N LEU A 179 -1.08 40.46 -7.37
CA LEU A 179 -1.22 40.22 -8.81
C LEU A 179 -1.72 41.50 -9.46
N THR A 180 -0.92 42.14 -10.33
CA THR A 180 -1.24 43.47 -10.86
C THR A 180 -2.25 43.43 -12.01
N HIS A 181 -2.11 42.47 -12.92
CA HIS A 181 -2.90 42.38 -14.16
C HIS A 181 -3.25 40.92 -14.49
N ILE A 182 -4.31 40.73 -15.28
CA ILE A 182 -4.61 39.46 -15.97
C ILE A 182 -4.75 39.70 -17.47
N PHE A 183 -4.29 38.73 -18.27
CA PHE A 183 -4.46 38.76 -19.72
C PHE A 183 -5.87 38.27 -20.10
N LEU A 184 -6.78 39.18 -20.49
CA LEU A 184 -8.19 38.83 -20.67
C LEU A 184 -8.44 37.80 -21.78
N ALA A 185 -7.63 37.80 -22.83
CA ALA A 185 -7.81 36.92 -23.97
C ALA A 185 -7.64 35.43 -23.62
N SER A 186 -6.89 35.10 -22.54
CA SER A 186 -6.78 33.74 -22.01
C SER A 186 -8.10 33.18 -21.47
N TYR A 187 -9.11 34.02 -21.28
CA TYR A 187 -10.38 33.66 -20.64
C TYR A 187 -11.60 33.82 -21.58
N VAL A 188 -11.38 34.02 -22.88
CA VAL A 188 -12.47 34.06 -23.88
C VAL A 188 -12.59 32.71 -24.58
N SER A 189 -13.78 32.12 -24.54
CA SER A 189 -14.04 30.75 -25.03
C SER A 189 -14.04 30.63 -26.57
N ASP A 190 -14.22 31.73 -27.29
CA ASP A 190 -14.20 31.81 -28.76
C ASP A 190 -13.36 33.02 -29.21
N PRO A 191 -12.08 32.81 -29.58
CA PRO A 191 -11.21 33.91 -30.00
C PRO A 191 -11.53 34.49 -31.38
N ALA A 192 -12.22 33.75 -32.26
CA ALA A 192 -12.46 34.18 -33.64
C ALA A 192 -13.43 35.37 -33.74
N GLY A 193 -14.28 35.57 -32.72
CA GLY A 193 -15.15 36.73 -32.59
C GLY A 193 -14.50 37.99 -31.99
N LEU A 194 -13.24 37.94 -31.58
CA LEU A 194 -12.53 39.02 -30.89
C LEU A 194 -11.81 39.97 -31.85
N PHE A 195 -11.85 41.25 -31.49
CA PHE A 195 -11.21 42.35 -32.20
C PHE A 195 -10.43 43.20 -31.22
N VAL A 196 -9.23 43.62 -31.61
CA VAL A 196 -8.34 44.46 -30.81
C VAL A 196 -8.26 45.86 -31.40
N SER A 197 -8.48 46.86 -30.56
CA SER A 197 -8.16 48.27 -30.83
C SER A 197 -6.75 48.55 -30.34
N ILE A 198 -5.93 49.19 -31.15
CA ILE A 198 -4.49 49.37 -30.88
C ILE A 198 -4.16 50.87 -30.98
N PRO A 199 -4.15 51.62 -29.87
CA PRO A 199 -3.81 53.05 -29.89
C PRO A 199 -2.37 53.30 -30.37
N ALA A 200 -1.42 52.43 -29.99
CA ALA A 200 -0.01 52.54 -30.37
C ALA A 200 0.31 52.15 -31.83
N PHE A 201 -0.68 51.76 -32.64
CA PHE A 201 -0.46 51.22 -33.98
C PHE A 201 0.34 52.14 -34.92
N PRO A 202 0.14 53.48 -34.96
CA PRO A 202 0.95 54.36 -35.82
C PRO A 202 2.45 54.33 -35.47
N VAL A 203 2.80 54.21 -34.19
CA VAL A 203 4.20 54.16 -33.73
C VAL A 203 4.86 52.83 -34.12
N VAL A 204 4.15 51.72 -33.90
CA VAL A 204 4.57 50.38 -34.34
C VAL A 204 4.75 50.36 -35.86
N TRP A 205 3.74 50.83 -36.61
CA TRP A 205 3.75 50.81 -38.07
C TRP A 205 4.86 51.69 -38.69
N ASN A 206 5.11 52.88 -38.15
CA ASN A 206 6.16 53.77 -38.64
C ASN A 206 7.58 53.23 -38.36
N THR A 207 7.73 52.31 -37.40
CA THR A 207 9.00 51.61 -37.12
C THR A 207 9.03 50.17 -37.66
N ALA A 208 8.00 49.76 -38.43
CA ALA A 208 7.85 48.40 -38.91
C ALA A 208 8.65 48.11 -40.19
N ASP A 209 9.39 47.00 -40.15
CA ASP A 209 10.17 46.47 -41.26
C ASP A 209 9.29 45.80 -42.34
N SER A 210 9.91 45.43 -43.45
CA SER A 210 9.40 44.70 -44.61
C SER A 210 8.52 43.48 -44.31
N THR A 211 8.70 42.84 -43.15
CA THR A 211 7.94 41.67 -42.68
C THR A 211 6.50 41.97 -42.24
N LEU A 212 6.22 43.19 -41.75
CA LEU A 212 4.92 43.55 -41.17
C LEU A 212 3.96 44.12 -42.22
N LYS A 213 4.52 44.74 -43.28
CA LYS A 213 3.79 45.42 -44.36
C LYS A 213 2.88 44.54 -45.22
N PRO A 214 3.12 43.23 -45.44
CA PRO A 214 2.21 42.35 -46.18
C PRO A 214 0.97 41.91 -45.41
N LEU A 215 0.94 42.05 -44.09
CA LEU A 215 -0.12 41.50 -43.22
C LEU A 215 -1.41 42.32 -43.20
N LEU A 216 -1.35 43.58 -43.65
CA LEU A 216 -2.46 44.53 -43.66
C LEU A 216 -2.40 45.37 -44.94
N ASP A 217 -3.53 45.50 -45.65
CA ASP A 217 -3.59 46.36 -46.83
C ASP A 217 -3.48 47.86 -46.47
N ARG A 218 -3.10 48.69 -47.43
CA ARG A 218 -2.86 50.13 -47.20
C ARG A 218 -4.10 50.89 -46.71
N ALA A 219 -5.31 50.50 -47.13
CA ALA A 219 -6.54 51.16 -46.70
C ALA A 219 -6.87 50.76 -45.25
N LYS A 220 -6.66 49.49 -44.89
CA LYS A 220 -6.80 48.98 -43.53
C LYS A 220 -5.82 49.67 -42.57
N VAL A 221 -4.56 49.80 -42.95
CA VAL A 221 -3.52 50.54 -42.20
C VAL A 221 -3.95 51.98 -41.96
N PHE A 222 -4.40 52.68 -43.01
CA PHE A 222 -4.90 54.06 -42.92
C PHE A 222 -6.08 54.17 -41.94
N ASN A 223 -7.05 53.26 -42.02
CA ASN A 223 -8.21 53.23 -41.13
C ASN A 223 -7.86 52.89 -39.67
N ILE A 224 -6.89 52.00 -39.42
CA ILE A 224 -6.42 51.72 -38.06
C ILE A 224 -5.77 53.00 -37.49
N ALA A 225 -4.90 53.66 -38.26
CA ALA A 225 -4.16 54.84 -37.82
C ALA A 225 -5.04 56.09 -37.62
N HIS A 226 -5.97 56.38 -38.54
CA HIS A 226 -6.77 57.61 -38.53
C HIS A 226 -8.22 57.46 -38.03
N HIS A 227 -8.77 56.24 -38.00
CA HIS A 227 -10.17 55.98 -37.63
C HIS A 227 -10.33 54.98 -36.48
N GLN A 228 -9.21 54.55 -35.87
CA GLN A 228 -9.16 53.54 -34.80
C GLN A 228 -9.90 52.25 -35.19
N GLU A 229 -9.77 51.83 -36.45
CA GLU A 229 -10.33 50.56 -36.89
C GLU A 229 -9.66 49.39 -36.16
N ARG A 230 -10.44 48.36 -35.81
CA ARG A 230 -9.95 47.19 -35.09
C ARG A 230 -9.46 46.10 -36.06
N ILE A 231 -8.47 45.34 -35.62
CA ILE A 231 -8.03 44.10 -36.28
C ILE A 231 -8.59 42.87 -35.55
N SER A 232 -8.67 41.72 -36.22
CA SER A 232 -9.04 40.46 -35.57
C SER A 232 -7.94 39.98 -34.63
N TRP A 233 -8.33 39.15 -33.65
CA TRP A 233 -7.41 38.57 -32.66
C TRP A 233 -6.24 37.80 -33.27
N ASP A 234 -6.45 37.06 -34.36
CA ASP A 234 -5.39 36.28 -34.99
C ASP A 234 -4.37 37.17 -35.71
N VAL A 235 -4.82 38.25 -36.38
CA VAL A 235 -3.91 39.26 -36.95
C VAL A 235 -3.18 40.01 -35.84
N PHE A 236 -3.84 40.30 -34.72
CA PHE A 236 -3.18 40.89 -33.55
C PHE A 236 -2.06 40.00 -33.01
N LYS A 237 -2.29 38.71 -32.77
CA LYS A 237 -1.25 37.79 -32.31
C LYS A 237 -0.08 37.71 -33.28
N THR A 238 -0.34 37.60 -34.59
CA THR A 238 0.72 37.56 -35.62
C THR A 238 1.59 38.81 -35.57
N ILE A 239 1.00 40.00 -35.40
CA ILE A 239 1.78 41.24 -35.29
C ILE A 239 2.48 41.32 -33.92
N GLN A 240 1.84 40.88 -32.83
CA GLN A 240 2.42 40.84 -31.48
C GLN A 240 3.67 39.94 -31.41
N THR A 241 3.72 38.85 -32.18
CA THR A 241 4.92 38.01 -32.31
C THR A 241 6.05 38.66 -33.11
N ILE A 242 5.77 39.70 -33.90
CA ILE A 242 6.78 40.47 -34.65
C ILE A 242 7.24 41.69 -33.83
N ASP A 243 6.29 42.40 -33.22
CA ASP A 243 6.56 43.56 -32.35
C ASP A 243 5.64 43.55 -31.11
N PRO A 244 6.17 43.18 -29.93
CA PRO A 244 5.40 43.16 -28.68
C PRO A 244 4.82 44.51 -28.26
N ARG A 245 5.40 45.64 -28.72
CA ARG A 245 4.96 47.01 -28.39
C ARG A 245 3.53 47.30 -28.84
N ILE A 246 2.99 46.50 -29.76
CA ILE A 246 1.57 46.59 -30.18
C ILE A 246 0.57 46.25 -29.06
N SER A 247 1.05 45.66 -27.96
CA SER A 247 0.23 45.35 -26.77
C SER A 247 -0.06 46.60 -25.93
N THR A 248 0.73 47.68 -26.08
CA THR A 248 0.59 48.91 -25.29
C THR A 248 -0.75 49.59 -25.53
N ASP A 249 -1.50 49.82 -24.45
CA ASP A 249 -2.88 50.32 -24.44
C ASP A 249 -3.87 49.53 -25.31
N ALA A 250 -3.53 48.31 -25.71
CA ALA A 250 -4.39 47.47 -26.55
C ALA A 250 -5.70 47.14 -25.81
N ARG A 251 -6.83 47.31 -26.50
CA ARG A 251 -8.17 47.07 -25.93
C ARG A 251 -8.89 45.96 -26.67
N LEU A 252 -9.33 44.95 -25.92
CA LEU A 252 -10.07 43.81 -26.40
C LEU A 252 -11.58 44.13 -26.48
N GLY A 253 -12.21 43.73 -27.57
CA GLY A 253 -13.63 43.93 -27.83
C GLY A 253 -14.18 42.97 -28.88
N LEU A 254 -15.39 43.26 -29.37
CA LEU A 254 -16.04 42.55 -30.47
C LEU A 254 -15.99 43.41 -31.75
N LYS A 255 -16.53 42.91 -32.88
CA LYS A 255 -16.52 43.64 -34.16
C LYS A 255 -17.16 45.05 -34.11
N PHE A 256 -18.17 45.25 -33.26
CA PHE A 256 -18.89 46.53 -33.13
C PHE A 256 -18.34 47.41 -32.00
N LYS A 257 -18.43 48.75 -32.14
CA LYS A 257 -17.71 49.70 -31.26
C LYS A 257 -18.06 49.64 -29.76
N LYS A 258 -19.20 49.06 -29.35
CA LYS A 258 -19.73 49.14 -27.98
C LYS A 258 -19.05 48.15 -26.99
N TYR A 259 -18.53 48.70 -25.89
CA TYR A 259 -17.85 48.04 -24.76
C TYR A 259 -16.50 47.37 -25.10
N GLN A 260 -15.42 47.84 -24.47
CA GLN A 260 -14.04 47.35 -24.63
C GLN A 260 -13.32 47.30 -23.27
N ALA A 261 -12.55 46.25 -23.01
CA ALA A 261 -11.69 46.13 -21.83
C ALA A 261 -10.19 46.22 -22.23
N PRO A 262 -9.28 46.69 -21.36
CA PRO A 262 -7.84 46.55 -21.58
C PRO A 262 -7.45 45.09 -21.79
N LEU A 263 -6.49 44.81 -22.68
CA LEU A 263 -6.01 43.45 -22.94
C LEU A 263 -5.31 42.86 -21.70
N GLU A 264 -4.45 43.66 -21.09
CA GLU A 264 -3.94 43.47 -19.72
C GLU A 264 -4.89 44.19 -18.75
N GLN A 265 -5.86 43.46 -18.21
CA GLN A 265 -6.86 44.01 -17.30
C GLN A 265 -6.27 44.16 -15.90
N PRO A 266 -6.23 45.38 -15.32
CA PRO A 266 -5.77 45.57 -13.94
C PRO A 266 -6.67 44.85 -12.94
N ILE A 267 -6.07 44.22 -11.93
CA ILE A 267 -6.74 43.57 -10.81
C ILE A 267 -6.96 44.60 -9.70
N THR A 268 -8.02 45.38 -9.85
CA THR A 268 -8.47 46.35 -8.83
C THR A 268 -9.33 45.68 -7.76
N LYS A 269 -9.51 46.36 -6.62
CA LYS A 269 -10.41 45.90 -5.55
C LYS A 269 -11.86 45.81 -6.04
N GLU A 270 -12.25 46.69 -6.95
CA GLU A 270 -13.58 46.76 -7.57
C GLU A 270 -13.83 45.55 -8.48
N LEU A 271 -12.84 45.15 -9.29
CA LEU A 271 -12.95 43.96 -10.13
C LEU A 271 -13.05 42.69 -9.28
N LEU A 272 -12.28 42.58 -8.20
CA LEU A 272 -12.34 41.45 -7.28
C LEU A 272 -13.69 41.37 -6.56
N ARG A 273 -14.22 42.50 -6.10
CA ARG A 273 -15.57 42.58 -5.51
C ARG A 273 -16.67 42.25 -6.52
N LEU A 274 -16.56 42.72 -7.77
CA LEU A 274 -17.47 42.36 -8.86
C LEU A 274 -17.52 40.84 -9.09
N LEU A 275 -16.36 40.19 -9.14
CA LEU A 275 -16.27 38.74 -9.27
C LEU A 275 -16.88 38.03 -8.05
N GLY A 276 -16.65 38.52 -6.83
CA GLY A 276 -17.24 37.97 -5.61
C GLY A 276 -18.77 38.04 -5.60
N TYR A 277 -19.33 39.22 -5.92
CA TYR A 277 -20.78 39.42 -6.07
C TYR A 277 -21.35 38.55 -7.19
N TYR A 278 -20.66 38.40 -8.32
CA TYR A 278 -21.08 37.47 -9.38
C TYR A 278 -21.08 36.01 -8.89
N ILE A 279 -20.06 35.57 -8.15
CA ILE A 279 -19.97 34.20 -7.64
C ILE A 279 -21.10 33.89 -6.64
N ALA A 280 -21.58 34.87 -5.87
CA ALA A 280 -22.79 34.73 -5.07
C ALA A 280 -24.05 34.77 -5.97
N GLU A 281 -24.54 35.97 -6.30
CA GLU A 281 -25.88 36.21 -6.86
C GLU A 281 -25.93 36.34 -8.39
N GLY A 282 -24.78 36.18 -9.06
CA GLY A 282 -24.65 36.37 -10.51
C GLY A 282 -25.00 35.13 -11.36
N HIS A 283 -25.44 35.37 -12.59
CA HIS A 283 -25.64 34.37 -13.64
C HIS A 283 -25.19 34.92 -15.00
N ALA A 284 -24.46 34.15 -15.80
CA ALA A 284 -23.89 34.60 -17.07
C ALA A 284 -24.63 34.01 -18.28
N GLU A 285 -25.33 34.87 -19.02
CA GLU A 285 -25.98 34.55 -20.30
C GLU A 285 -25.12 34.96 -21.51
N ASN A 286 -25.38 34.39 -22.69
CA ASN A 286 -24.48 34.55 -23.86
C ASN A 286 -24.26 36.01 -24.34
N ARG A 287 -25.06 36.98 -23.88
CA ARG A 287 -24.93 38.41 -24.24
C ARG A 287 -24.94 39.38 -23.05
N TYR A 288 -25.20 38.90 -21.84
CA TYR A 288 -25.35 39.73 -20.65
C TYR A 288 -25.10 38.95 -19.37
N LEU A 289 -24.72 39.66 -18.31
CA LEU A 289 -24.72 39.15 -16.94
C LEU A 289 -26.05 39.58 -16.29
N THR A 290 -26.65 38.69 -15.50
CA THR A 290 -27.74 39.03 -14.57
C THR A 290 -27.20 38.94 -13.14
N PHE A 291 -27.63 39.85 -12.29
CA PHE A 291 -27.32 39.89 -10.86
C PHE A 291 -28.61 40.21 -10.10
N SER A 292 -28.97 39.39 -9.12
CA SER A 292 -30.27 39.51 -8.44
C SER A 292 -30.07 39.81 -6.96
N THR A 293 -30.48 41.00 -6.48
CA THR A 293 -30.40 41.31 -5.05
C THR A 293 -31.49 42.28 -4.59
N SER A 294 -31.99 42.07 -3.37
CA SER A 294 -32.88 42.97 -2.66
C SER A 294 -32.16 43.95 -1.71
N GLU A 295 -30.86 43.74 -1.45
CA GLU A 295 -30.06 44.54 -0.51
C GLU A 295 -29.45 45.76 -1.25
N SER A 296 -29.81 46.98 -0.84
CA SER A 296 -29.35 48.21 -1.52
C SER A 296 -27.85 48.47 -1.38
N GLU A 297 -27.26 48.22 -0.20
CA GLU A 297 -25.82 48.36 0.03
C GLU A 297 -24.98 47.52 -0.95
N ILE A 298 -25.41 46.29 -1.25
CA ILE A 298 -24.74 45.42 -2.24
C ILE A 298 -24.93 45.97 -3.65
N LEU A 299 -26.14 46.44 -3.98
CA LEU A 299 -26.45 46.96 -5.30
C LEU A 299 -25.63 48.22 -5.64
N ASP A 300 -25.49 49.15 -4.68
CA ASP A 300 -24.76 50.39 -4.88
C ASP A 300 -23.28 50.08 -5.15
N ASP A 301 -22.67 49.21 -4.33
CA ASP A 301 -21.29 48.79 -4.51
C ASP A 301 -21.07 47.98 -5.80
N PHE A 302 -21.99 47.06 -6.14
CA PHE A 302 -21.99 46.36 -7.41
C PHE A 302 -22.06 47.33 -8.60
N THR A 303 -22.88 48.38 -8.49
CA THR A 303 -23.01 49.41 -9.54
C THR A 303 -21.71 50.19 -9.72
N THR A 304 -21.04 50.59 -8.63
CA THR A 304 -19.70 51.20 -8.67
C THR A 304 -18.67 50.26 -9.31
N CYS A 305 -18.68 48.97 -8.94
CA CYS A 305 -17.75 47.98 -9.50
C CYS A 305 -18.00 47.69 -10.99
N VAL A 306 -19.27 47.72 -11.45
CA VAL A 306 -19.62 47.62 -12.88
C VAL A 306 -19.18 48.88 -13.65
N GLN A 307 -19.29 50.06 -13.03
CA GLN A 307 -18.82 51.32 -13.62
C GLN A 307 -17.30 51.39 -13.74
N SER A 308 -16.54 50.84 -12.77
CA SER A 308 -15.07 50.87 -12.80
C SER A 308 -14.47 50.10 -13.99
N ILE A 309 -15.18 49.10 -14.52
CA ILE A 309 -14.80 48.37 -15.75
C ILE A 309 -15.45 48.95 -17.03
N GLY A 310 -16.02 50.15 -16.96
CA GLY A 310 -16.60 50.87 -18.10
C GLY A 310 -17.94 50.30 -18.59
N LEU A 311 -18.72 49.67 -17.71
CA LEU A 311 -20.05 49.12 -18.01
C LEU A 311 -21.16 49.83 -17.21
N HIS A 312 -22.41 49.53 -17.54
CA HIS A 312 -23.59 49.98 -16.81
C HIS A 312 -24.58 48.83 -16.60
N CYS A 313 -25.23 48.80 -15.44
CA CYS A 313 -26.34 47.91 -15.13
C CYS A 313 -27.70 48.58 -15.41
N ARG A 314 -28.73 47.78 -15.70
CA ARG A 314 -30.13 48.22 -15.80
C ARG A 314 -31.04 47.29 -15.00
N LYS A 315 -31.93 47.84 -14.16
CA LYS A 315 -32.93 47.06 -13.42
C LYS A 315 -34.03 46.54 -14.36
N ARG A 316 -34.45 45.28 -14.21
CA ARG A 316 -35.66 44.74 -14.85
C ARG A 316 -36.90 45.20 -14.07
N GLN A 317 -37.98 45.53 -14.78
CA GLN A 317 -39.23 45.93 -14.13
C GLN A 317 -39.83 44.78 -13.30
N LYS A 318 -40.42 45.12 -12.14
CA LYS A 318 -41.15 44.23 -11.21
C LYS A 318 -40.34 43.13 -10.51
N ILE A 319 -39.03 43.03 -10.73
CA ILE A 319 -38.15 42.03 -10.07
C ILE A 319 -36.83 42.65 -9.60
N TYR A 320 -36.09 41.94 -8.76
CA TYR A 320 -34.81 42.37 -8.17
C TYR A 320 -33.58 42.10 -9.08
N ASP A 321 -33.81 41.88 -10.37
CA ASP A 321 -32.77 41.54 -11.34
C ASP A 321 -32.16 42.78 -12.00
N TYR A 322 -30.84 42.82 -12.03
CA TYR A 322 -30.03 43.84 -12.68
C TYR A 322 -29.23 43.21 -13.81
N VAL A 323 -29.28 43.82 -14.99
CA VAL A 323 -28.66 43.28 -16.21
C VAL A 323 -27.49 44.17 -16.65
N VAL A 324 -26.32 43.57 -16.80
CA VAL A 324 -25.14 44.21 -17.39
C VAL A 324 -24.95 43.65 -18.81
N VAL A 325 -25.21 44.49 -19.82
CA VAL A 325 -25.19 44.07 -21.23
C VAL A 325 -23.77 44.12 -21.79
N SER A 326 -23.01 43.05 -21.62
CA SER A 326 -21.68 42.88 -22.23
C SER A 326 -21.42 41.41 -22.58
N LYS A 327 -21.33 41.10 -23.88
CA LYS A 327 -20.97 39.75 -24.36
C LYS A 327 -19.51 39.41 -24.02
N LEU A 328 -18.59 40.38 -24.07
CA LEU A 328 -17.18 40.17 -23.72
C LEU A 328 -17.05 39.74 -22.25
N TRP A 329 -17.55 40.56 -21.33
CA TRP A 329 -17.44 40.29 -19.90
C TRP A 329 -18.26 39.07 -19.46
N SER A 330 -19.41 38.79 -20.10
CA SER A 330 -20.14 37.55 -19.82
C SER A 330 -19.35 36.30 -20.22
N CYS A 331 -18.62 36.33 -21.34
CA CYS A 331 -17.74 35.23 -21.74
C CYS A 331 -16.55 35.07 -20.79
N VAL A 332 -15.85 36.16 -20.48
CA VAL A 332 -14.71 36.19 -19.53
C VAL A 332 -15.10 35.64 -18.16
N VAL A 333 -16.17 36.17 -17.56
CA VAL A 333 -16.63 35.78 -16.22
C VAL A 333 -17.11 34.33 -16.19
N ARG A 334 -17.80 33.86 -17.25
CA ARG A 334 -18.21 32.46 -17.39
C ARG A 334 -17.02 31.49 -17.43
N THR A 335 -15.94 31.85 -18.14
CA THR A 335 -14.71 31.03 -18.20
C THR A 335 -13.95 31.08 -16.88
N LEU A 336 -13.87 32.24 -16.23
CA LEU A 336 -13.14 32.43 -14.97
C LEU A 336 -13.81 31.76 -13.78
N CYS A 337 -15.12 31.92 -13.64
CA CYS A 337 -15.87 31.69 -12.40
C CYS A 337 -17.06 30.74 -12.57
N GLY A 338 -17.21 30.12 -13.74
CA GLY A 338 -18.37 29.30 -14.10
C GLY A 338 -19.61 30.11 -14.52
N GLY A 339 -20.52 29.46 -15.24
CA GLY A 339 -21.68 30.11 -15.87
C GLY A 339 -23.01 30.02 -15.11
N ASN A 340 -23.16 29.04 -14.22
CA ASN A 340 -24.39 28.78 -13.45
C ASN A 340 -24.06 28.22 -12.07
N SER A 341 -25.03 28.21 -11.15
CA SER A 341 -24.83 27.84 -9.73
C SER A 341 -24.15 26.48 -9.46
N LYS A 342 -24.25 25.50 -10.38
CA LYS A 342 -23.57 24.19 -10.24
C LYS A 342 -22.16 24.18 -10.81
N THR A 343 -21.83 25.07 -11.75
CA THR A 343 -20.52 25.15 -12.41
C THR A 343 -19.64 26.26 -11.86
N LYS A 344 -20.12 27.07 -10.92
CA LYS A 344 -19.34 28.15 -10.30
C LYS A 344 -18.06 27.63 -9.62
N CYS A 345 -17.03 28.45 -9.64
CA CYS A 345 -15.72 28.26 -9.00
C CYS A 345 -15.15 29.63 -8.58
N LEU A 346 -14.08 29.65 -7.78
CA LEU A 346 -13.28 30.87 -7.64
C LEU A 346 -12.49 31.12 -8.94
N PRO A 347 -12.15 32.39 -9.28
CA PRO A 347 -11.42 32.72 -10.51
C PRO A 347 -10.13 31.92 -10.59
N HIS A 348 -9.76 31.34 -11.74
CA HIS A 348 -8.60 30.42 -11.82
C HIS A 348 -7.26 31.00 -11.28
N PHE A 349 -7.09 32.32 -11.31
CA PHE A 349 -5.93 33.02 -10.75
C PHE A 349 -6.00 33.29 -9.23
N TRP A 350 -7.08 32.89 -8.53
CA TRP A 350 -7.26 33.13 -7.09
C TRP A 350 -6.08 32.64 -6.21
N PRO A 351 -5.37 31.53 -6.51
CA PRO A 351 -4.23 31.11 -5.67
C PRO A 351 -3.02 32.06 -5.77
N GLN A 352 -2.96 32.91 -6.81
CA GLN A 352 -1.89 33.89 -7.05
C GLN A 352 -2.16 35.26 -6.43
N LEU A 353 -3.40 35.57 -6.05
CA LEU A 353 -3.76 36.85 -5.43
C LEU A 353 -3.01 37.05 -4.12
N SER A 354 -2.68 38.28 -3.73
CA SER A 354 -2.26 38.56 -2.35
C SER A 354 -3.40 38.30 -1.37
N CYS A 355 -3.10 38.15 -0.07
CA CYS A 355 -4.14 37.96 0.95
C CYS A 355 -5.16 39.12 0.98
N GLU A 356 -4.72 40.37 0.76
CA GLU A 356 -5.64 41.52 0.64
C GLU A 356 -6.58 41.40 -0.56
N GLN A 357 -6.06 41.02 -1.73
CA GLN A 357 -6.87 40.85 -2.94
C GLN A 357 -7.87 39.69 -2.81
N LEU A 358 -7.42 38.57 -2.24
CA LEU A 358 -8.29 37.43 -1.97
C LEU A 358 -9.36 37.77 -0.92
N ALA A 359 -9.04 38.62 0.07
CA ALA A 359 -10.00 39.09 1.06
C ALA A 359 -11.12 39.92 0.42
N GLU A 360 -10.82 40.84 -0.50
CA GLU A 360 -11.85 41.62 -1.21
C GLU A 360 -12.80 40.74 -2.04
N LEU A 361 -12.24 39.73 -2.74
CA LEU A 361 -13.03 38.73 -3.47
C LEU A 361 -13.98 37.94 -2.54
N LEU A 362 -13.45 37.42 -1.42
CA LEU A 362 -14.24 36.64 -0.46
C LEU A 362 -15.26 37.50 0.29
N LYS A 363 -14.91 38.73 0.69
CA LYS A 363 -15.79 39.69 1.38
C LYS A 363 -17.07 39.97 0.58
N ALA A 364 -16.93 40.20 -0.73
CA ALA A 364 -18.07 40.40 -1.63
C ALA A 364 -18.89 39.12 -1.83
N TYR A 365 -18.25 37.95 -1.95
CA TYR A 365 -18.96 36.67 -2.04
C TYR A 365 -19.77 36.35 -0.78
N PHE A 366 -19.17 36.47 0.42
CA PHE A 366 -19.87 36.26 1.69
C PHE A 366 -20.91 37.36 1.98
N ALA A 367 -20.79 38.56 1.39
CA ALA A 367 -21.84 39.56 1.50
C ALA A 367 -23.16 39.11 0.83
N GLY A 368 -23.10 38.36 -0.28
CA GLY A 368 -24.27 37.66 -0.85
C GLY A 368 -24.59 36.37 -0.08
N ASP A 369 -23.93 35.27 -0.45
CA ASP A 369 -24.23 33.89 0.01
C ASP A 369 -23.94 33.62 1.50
N GLY A 370 -23.20 34.50 2.16
CA GLY A 370 -22.76 34.31 3.55
C GLY A 370 -23.78 34.75 4.59
N CYS A 371 -23.83 34.03 5.71
CA CYS A 371 -24.64 34.32 6.87
C CYS A 371 -23.81 34.16 8.15
N ALA A 372 -24.09 34.97 9.18
CA ALA A 372 -23.42 34.96 10.49
C ALA A 372 -24.47 34.79 11.59
N GLU A 373 -24.67 33.54 12.04
CA GLU A 373 -25.72 33.18 13.01
C GLU A 373 -25.25 32.04 13.92
N ARG A 374 -25.81 31.96 15.14
CA ARG A 374 -25.64 30.81 16.07
C ARG A 374 -24.17 30.42 16.34
N ASN A 375 -23.25 31.38 16.35
CA ASN A 375 -21.78 31.19 16.47
C ASN A 375 -21.12 30.44 15.28
N VAL A 376 -21.68 30.60 14.09
CA VAL A 376 -21.16 30.06 12.83
C VAL A 376 -21.26 31.15 11.75
N ILE A 377 -20.20 31.30 10.96
CA ILE A 377 -20.26 31.99 9.67
C ILE A 377 -20.35 30.91 8.61
N SER A 378 -21.29 31.01 7.67
CA SER A 378 -21.45 30.00 6.62
C SER A 378 -21.97 30.56 5.31
N CYS A 379 -21.46 30.05 4.19
CA CYS A 379 -22.01 30.26 2.86
C CYS A 379 -22.55 28.94 2.28
N THR A 380 -23.50 29.00 1.35
CA THR A 380 -24.10 27.80 0.74
C THR A 380 -24.14 27.91 -0.79
N THR A 381 -23.63 26.90 -1.49
CA THR A 381 -23.55 26.87 -2.96
C THR A 381 -24.01 25.52 -3.51
N ALA A 382 -24.44 25.48 -4.78
CA ALA A 382 -24.72 24.22 -5.49
C ALA A 382 -23.46 23.58 -6.10
N SER A 383 -22.35 24.32 -6.21
CA SER A 383 -21.09 23.81 -6.77
C SER A 383 -20.19 23.18 -5.70
N LYS A 384 -19.80 21.93 -5.91
CA LYS A 384 -18.77 21.27 -5.07
C LYS A 384 -17.40 21.93 -5.27
N GLN A 385 -17.08 22.35 -6.50
CA GLN A 385 -15.79 22.97 -6.82
C GLN A 385 -15.64 24.29 -6.06
N LEU A 386 -16.63 25.20 -6.13
CA LEU A 386 -16.59 26.45 -5.37
C LEU A 386 -16.46 26.21 -3.87
N ALA A 387 -17.17 25.23 -3.31
CA ALA A 387 -17.04 24.89 -1.90
C ALA A 387 -15.62 24.38 -1.54
N SER A 388 -14.99 23.58 -2.41
CA SER A 388 -13.58 23.18 -2.28
C SER A 388 -12.62 24.37 -2.40
N ASP A 389 -12.80 25.22 -3.42
CA ASP A 389 -11.98 26.41 -3.66
C ASP A 389 -12.02 27.36 -2.44
N ILE A 390 -13.21 27.61 -1.87
CA ILE A 390 -13.39 28.41 -0.66
C ILE A 390 -12.66 27.77 0.52
N MET A 391 -12.67 26.44 0.67
CA MET A 391 -11.92 25.77 1.74
C MET A 391 -10.41 25.92 1.59
N TYR A 392 -9.87 25.87 0.37
CA TYR A 392 -8.46 26.15 0.08
C TYR A 392 -8.12 27.65 0.26
N ALA A 393 -9.01 28.56 -0.15
CA ALA A 393 -8.82 30.00 -0.01
C ALA A 393 -8.83 30.44 1.47
N LEU A 394 -9.76 29.93 2.28
CA LEU A 394 -9.81 30.18 3.72
C LEU A 394 -8.57 29.65 4.45
N LEU A 395 -7.98 28.54 4.00
CA LEU A 395 -6.71 28.03 4.53
C LEU A 395 -5.54 29.00 4.31
N ARG A 396 -5.55 29.92 3.33
CA ARG A 396 -4.50 30.95 3.19
C ARG A 396 -4.53 31.99 4.31
N PHE A 397 -5.68 32.19 4.95
CA PHE A 397 -5.85 33.06 6.12
C PHE A 397 -5.73 32.29 7.45
N GLY A 398 -5.35 31.01 7.41
CA GLY A 398 -5.33 30.12 8.57
C GLY A 398 -6.72 29.70 9.09
N ILE A 399 -7.79 29.95 8.32
CA ILE A 399 -9.18 29.72 8.73
C ILE A 399 -9.58 28.27 8.39
N ILE A 400 -9.80 27.45 9.42
CA ILE A 400 -10.19 26.05 9.21
C ILE A 400 -11.70 25.92 9.02
N ALA A 401 -12.12 25.90 7.74
CA ALA A 401 -13.49 25.65 7.35
C ALA A 401 -13.86 24.15 7.30
N ARG A 402 -15.18 23.86 7.39
CA ARG A 402 -15.78 22.53 7.21
C ARG A 402 -16.88 22.57 6.15
N MET A 403 -16.88 21.67 5.19
CA MET A 403 -17.95 21.52 4.19
C MET A 403 -18.96 20.44 4.62
N ARG A 404 -20.25 20.69 4.35
CA ARG A 404 -21.36 19.76 4.63
C ARG A 404 -22.36 19.73 3.48
N LEU A 405 -22.88 18.55 3.20
CA LEU A 405 -23.99 18.37 2.26
C LEU A 405 -25.32 18.68 2.97
N ARG A 406 -26.17 19.51 2.36
CA ARG A 406 -27.49 19.89 2.90
C ARG A 406 -28.56 19.74 1.81
N LYS A 407 -29.69 19.14 2.17
CA LYS A 407 -30.91 19.18 1.35
C LYS A 407 -31.66 20.47 1.66
N ILE A 408 -31.97 21.26 0.63
CA ILE A 408 -32.66 22.54 0.72
C ILE A 408 -33.89 22.48 -0.18
N ARG A 409 -35.06 22.83 0.36
CA ARG A 409 -36.30 22.89 -0.41
C ARG A 409 -36.18 24.00 -1.46
N LEU A 410 -36.45 23.67 -2.71
CA LEU A 410 -36.36 24.65 -3.80
C LEU A 410 -37.52 25.68 -3.68
N PRO A 411 -37.26 26.98 -3.92
CA PRO A 411 -38.33 27.98 -3.94
C PRO A 411 -39.44 27.58 -4.93
N ASN A 412 -40.69 27.70 -4.49
CA ASN A 412 -41.89 27.42 -5.29
C ASN A 412 -41.96 26.00 -5.91
N ARG A 413 -41.23 25.02 -5.37
CA ARG A 413 -41.33 23.60 -5.75
C ARG A 413 -41.42 22.71 -4.52
N ASN A 414 -42.09 21.56 -4.64
CA ASN A 414 -42.13 20.56 -3.56
C ASN A 414 -40.94 19.59 -3.59
N GLU A 415 -39.80 20.07 -4.07
CA GLU A 415 -38.58 19.31 -4.37
C GLU A 415 -37.42 19.79 -3.50
N TYR A 416 -36.46 18.91 -3.22
CA TYR A 416 -35.25 19.23 -2.47
C TYR A 416 -34.02 19.19 -3.39
N GLY A 417 -33.34 20.32 -3.53
CA GLY A 417 -32.01 20.38 -4.12
C GLY A 417 -30.93 19.99 -3.10
N THR A 418 -29.82 19.46 -3.61
CA THR A 418 -28.65 19.12 -2.80
C THR A 418 -27.60 20.22 -2.96
N TYR A 419 -27.19 20.83 -1.85
CA TYR A 419 -26.26 21.96 -1.78
C TYR A 419 -25.10 21.66 -0.83
N TRP A 420 -24.00 22.38 -1.00
CA TRP A 420 -22.84 22.36 -0.13
C TRP A 420 -22.81 23.63 0.72
N THR A 421 -22.82 23.48 2.03
CA THR A 421 -22.62 24.57 2.98
C THR A 421 -21.20 24.50 3.53
N VAL A 422 -20.43 25.59 3.38
CA VAL A 422 -19.12 25.75 4.04
C VAL A 422 -19.35 26.51 5.34
N CYS A 423 -18.94 25.94 6.46
CA CYS A 423 -19.08 26.49 7.80
C CYS A 423 -17.71 26.83 8.41
N ILE A 424 -17.58 28.08 8.85
CA ILE A 424 -16.52 28.61 9.70
C ILE A 424 -17.06 28.64 11.13
N SER A 425 -16.35 28.03 12.07
CA SER A 425 -16.81 27.89 13.45
C SER A 425 -15.63 27.80 14.43
N GLY A 426 -15.89 28.11 15.70
CA GLY A 426 -14.84 28.28 16.71
C GLY A 426 -14.31 29.72 16.70
N GLN A 427 -14.14 30.31 17.88
CA GLN A 427 -13.90 31.76 18.01
C GLN A 427 -12.66 32.24 17.25
N GLN A 428 -11.52 31.52 17.33
CA GLN A 428 -10.31 31.88 16.57
C GLN A 428 -10.56 31.97 15.05
N ASN A 429 -11.32 31.03 14.47
CA ASN A 429 -11.65 31.06 13.03
C ASN A 429 -12.63 32.20 12.69
N LEU A 430 -13.51 32.57 13.62
CA LEU A 430 -14.45 33.70 13.46
C LEU A 430 -13.72 35.04 13.55
N SER A 431 -12.80 35.21 14.51
CA SER A 431 -11.92 36.37 14.60
C SER A 431 -11.04 36.49 13.36
N LEU A 432 -10.28 35.45 13.00
CA LEU A 432 -9.48 35.45 11.76
C LEU A 432 -10.32 35.80 10.53
N TYR A 433 -11.55 35.31 10.43
CA TYR A 433 -12.47 35.71 9.36
C TYR A 433 -12.83 37.20 9.42
N VAL A 434 -13.25 37.72 10.58
CA VAL A 434 -13.68 39.12 10.73
C VAL A 434 -12.52 40.10 10.55
N ASP A 435 -11.33 39.75 11.05
CA ASP A 435 -10.13 40.58 11.01
C ASP A 435 -9.50 40.64 9.61
N ASN A 436 -9.51 39.53 8.86
CA ASN A 436 -8.86 39.44 7.54
C ASN A 436 -9.83 39.58 6.35
N ILE A 437 -11.12 39.26 6.50
CA ILE A 437 -12.10 39.20 5.39
C ILE A 437 -13.34 40.05 5.71
N GLY A 438 -14.04 39.75 6.80
CA GLY A 438 -15.28 40.43 7.22
C GLY A 438 -16.45 40.29 6.24
N PHE A 439 -17.43 41.18 6.39
CA PHE A 439 -18.55 41.38 5.47
C PHE A 439 -18.59 42.84 5.02
N SER A 440 -18.96 43.12 3.76
CA SER A 440 -19.23 44.49 3.32
C SER A 440 -20.54 45.04 3.90
N LEU A 441 -21.57 44.19 4.01
CA LEU A 441 -22.86 44.55 4.62
C LEU A 441 -22.72 44.86 6.13
N LYS A 442 -23.09 46.08 6.54
CA LYS A 442 -23.00 46.53 7.94
C LYS A 442 -23.75 45.61 8.90
N ARG A 443 -24.97 45.18 8.53
CA ARG A 443 -25.79 44.25 9.33
C ARG A 443 -25.13 42.89 9.53
N LYS A 444 -24.52 42.33 8.48
CA LYS A 444 -23.83 41.02 8.56
C LYS A 444 -22.51 41.15 9.34
N GLN A 445 -21.79 42.26 9.19
CA GLN A 445 -20.59 42.54 9.97
C GLN A 445 -20.91 42.72 11.47
N GLN A 446 -21.97 43.44 11.82
CA GLN A 446 -22.45 43.54 13.21
C GLN A 446 -22.87 42.17 13.77
N ALA A 447 -23.61 41.36 13.00
CA ALA A 447 -23.96 40.01 13.42
C ALA A 447 -22.71 39.12 13.62
N ALA A 448 -21.70 39.24 12.76
CA ALA A 448 -20.42 38.55 12.89
C ALA A 448 -19.65 38.97 14.16
N LEU A 449 -19.62 40.27 14.46
CA LEU A 449 -19.04 40.81 15.70
C LEU A 449 -19.81 40.36 16.95
N GLN A 450 -21.15 40.30 16.89
CA GLN A 450 -21.99 39.84 18.01
C GLN A 450 -21.84 38.35 18.35
N ILE A 451 -21.48 37.51 17.36
CA ILE A 451 -21.16 36.10 17.61
C ILE A 451 -19.70 35.86 18.01
N ILE A 452 -18.84 36.87 17.89
CA ILE A 452 -17.51 36.86 18.51
C ILE A 452 -17.67 37.14 20.01
N LYS A 453 -17.05 36.29 20.83
CA LYS A 453 -17.12 36.36 22.29
C LYS A 453 -15.72 36.30 22.87
N GLN A 454 -15.47 37.03 23.97
CA GLN A 454 -14.21 36.95 24.72
C GLN A 454 -13.82 35.51 25.11
N TYR A 455 -14.82 34.64 25.33
CA TYR A 455 -14.59 33.23 25.69
C TYR A 455 -15.32 32.28 24.72
N GLY A 456 -14.57 31.34 24.15
CA GLY A 456 -15.02 30.47 23.07
C GLY A 456 -15.22 29.00 23.45
N ASN A 457 -16.16 28.34 22.77
CA ASN A 457 -16.35 26.89 22.93
C ASN A 457 -15.15 26.13 22.36
N THR A 458 -14.35 25.51 23.23
CA THR A 458 -13.01 24.97 22.91
C THR A 458 -12.99 23.72 22.02
N ASN A 459 -14.13 23.24 21.52
CA ASN A 459 -14.27 21.89 20.95
C ASN A 459 -14.11 21.84 19.40
N VAL A 460 -13.58 22.89 18.77
CA VAL A 460 -13.54 23.02 17.28
C VAL A 460 -12.15 22.85 16.67
N ASP A 461 -11.09 23.19 17.41
CA ASP A 461 -9.69 22.88 17.10
C ASP A 461 -9.07 22.21 18.32
N VAL A 462 -9.24 20.90 18.42
CA VAL A 462 -8.81 20.09 19.57
C VAL A 462 -7.73 19.11 19.17
N ILE A 463 -6.69 19.00 20.00
CA ILE A 463 -5.59 18.08 19.72
C ILE A 463 -5.98 16.65 20.20
N PRO A 464 -6.00 15.63 19.32
CA PRO A 464 -6.38 14.25 19.68
C PRO A 464 -5.29 13.51 20.47
N ILE A 465 -5.11 13.88 21.74
CA ILE A 465 -4.02 13.37 22.59
C ILE A 465 -4.41 12.08 23.31
N ASN A 466 -3.41 11.23 23.59
CA ASN A 466 -3.58 10.00 24.37
C ASN A 466 -4.16 10.32 25.77
N PRO A 467 -5.32 9.75 26.14
CA PRO A 467 -5.96 10.06 27.41
C PRO A 467 -5.10 9.72 28.62
N GLY A 468 -5.14 10.60 29.63
CA GLY A 468 -4.30 10.49 30.83
C GLY A 468 -2.86 10.96 30.67
N LEU A 469 -2.40 11.38 29.47
CA LEU A 469 -1.05 11.90 29.28
C LEU A 469 -0.77 13.14 30.14
N PHE A 470 -1.69 14.11 30.17
CA PHE A 470 -1.57 15.29 31.05
C PHE A 470 -1.58 14.92 32.53
N LYS A 471 -2.35 13.90 32.92
CA LYS A 471 -2.37 13.38 34.31
C LYS A 471 -0.99 12.84 34.69
N LYS A 472 -0.36 12.06 33.80
CA LYS A 472 1.01 11.54 33.99
C LYS A 472 2.04 12.67 34.09
N ILE A 473 2.04 13.62 33.14
CA ILE A 473 2.96 14.77 33.14
C ILE A 473 2.81 15.58 34.43
N ARG A 474 1.58 15.96 34.79
CA ARG A 474 1.29 16.76 35.98
C ARG A 474 1.76 16.07 37.26
N LEU A 475 1.48 14.77 37.41
CA LEU A 475 1.91 14.00 38.58
C LEU A 475 3.44 13.85 38.66
N LYS A 476 4.14 13.67 37.52
CA LYS A 476 5.61 13.61 37.47
C LYS A 476 6.29 14.93 37.82
N LEU A 477 5.64 16.06 37.57
CA LEU A 477 6.10 17.39 37.99
C LEU A 477 5.62 17.77 39.41
N ALA A 478 5.00 16.85 40.16
CA ALA A 478 4.42 17.08 41.48
C ALA A 478 3.40 18.25 41.57
N LEU A 479 2.75 18.59 40.45
CA LEU A 479 1.84 19.73 40.35
C LEU A 479 0.40 19.34 40.76
N LEU A 480 -0.31 20.22 41.47
CA LEU A 480 -1.74 20.03 41.72
C LEU A 480 -2.55 20.43 40.48
N GLN A 481 -3.75 19.85 40.31
CA GLN A 481 -4.68 20.25 39.24
C GLN A 481 -5.02 21.75 39.32
N LYS A 482 -5.02 22.34 40.54
CA LYS A 482 -5.26 23.76 40.76
C LYS A 482 -4.17 24.62 40.14
N ASP A 483 -2.90 24.26 40.33
CA ASP A 483 -1.75 25.06 39.89
C ASP A 483 -1.66 25.09 38.36
N VAL A 484 -1.87 23.93 37.72
CA VAL A 484 -1.97 23.82 36.25
C VAL A 484 -3.17 24.62 35.72
N ALA A 485 -4.32 24.53 36.39
CA ALA A 485 -5.52 25.25 35.99
C ALA A 485 -5.31 26.77 36.03
N THR A 486 -4.75 27.28 37.13
CA THR A 486 -4.38 28.69 37.28
C THR A 486 -3.35 29.12 36.23
N ALA A 487 -2.29 28.34 36.00
CA ALA A 487 -1.25 28.67 35.03
C ALA A 487 -1.75 28.69 33.57
N CYS A 488 -2.69 27.82 33.20
CA CYS A 488 -3.26 27.79 31.85
C CYS A 488 -4.47 28.73 31.67
N GLY A 489 -4.98 29.35 32.74
CA GLY A 489 -6.15 30.23 32.72
C GLY A 489 -7.46 29.48 32.54
N VAL A 490 -7.62 28.32 33.16
CA VAL A 490 -8.84 27.48 33.12
C VAL A 490 -9.28 27.07 34.53
N GLU A 491 -10.49 26.55 34.67
CA GLU A 491 -10.93 25.95 35.94
C GLU A 491 -10.24 24.61 36.23
N ARG A 492 -10.11 24.26 37.52
CA ARG A 492 -9.68 22.91 37.94
C ARG A 492 -10.58 21.81 37.35
N SER A 493 -11.87 22.09 37.21
CA SER A 493 -12.87 21.22 36.57
C SER A 493 -12.44 20.86 35.14
N TYR A 494 -11.94 21.82 34.36
CA TYR A 494 -11.46 21.65 33.00
C TYR A 494 -10.26 20.70 32.94
N ILE A 495 -9.24 20.91 33.78
CA ILE A 495 -8.08 20.01 33.88
C ILE A 495 -8.54 18.58 34.25
N SER A 496 -9.48 18.44 35.20
CA SER A 496 -10.06 17.14 35.52
C SER A 496 -10.79 16.50 34.34
N MET A 497 -11.55 17.27 33.54
CA MET A 497 -12.22 16.77 32.34
C MET A 497 -11.24 16.34 31.23
N LEU A 498 -10.09 17.02 31.09
CA LEU A 498 -9.00 16.57 30.20
C LEU A 498 -8.39 15.24 30.69
N GLU A 499 -8.12 15.13 31.99
CA GLU A 499 -7.51 13.93 32.59
C GLU A 499 -8.44 12.71 32.53
N HIS A 500 -9.75 12.92 32.64
CA HIS A 500 -10.79 11.87 32.58
C HIS A 500 -11.43 11.72 31.19
N GLN A 501 -10.79 12.24 30.13
CA GLN A 501 -11.19 12.09 28.72
C GLN A 501 -12.58 12.67 28.33
N ILE A 502 -13.27 13.35 29.24
CA ILE A 502 -14.56 14.01 29.01
C ILE A 502 -14.40 15.14 27.96
N ARG A 503 -13.21 15.76 27.91
CA ARG A 503 -12.86 16.83 26.98
C ARG A 503 -11.46 16.65 26.43
N ARG A 504 -11.21 17.21 25.24
CA ARG A 504 -9.87 17.35 24.64
C ARG A 504 -9.44 18.82 24.70
N PRO A 505 -8.14 19.12 24.85
CA PRO A 505 -7.69 20.52 24.91
C PRO A 505 -7.89 21.17 23.55
N SER A 506 -8.32 22.44 23.53
CA SER A 506 -8.10 23.27 22.34
C SER A 506 -6.61 23.47 22.10
N ARG A 507 -6.21 23.81 20.88
CA ARG A 507 -4.81 24.15 20.56
C ARG A 507 -4.20 25.15 21.54
N GLU A 508 -4.89 26.26 21.82
CA GLU A 508 -4.37 27.31 22.72
C GLU A 508 -4.13 26.78 24.15
N ILE A 509 -5.08 26.04 24.71
CA ILE A 509 -4.91 25.43 26.04
C ILE A 509 -3.83 24.35 26.00
N PHE A 510 -3.68 23.62 24.89
CA PHE A 510 -2.59 22.68 24.69
C PHE A 510 -1.23 23.38 24.67
N GLU A 511 -1.06 24.47 23.92
CA GLU A 511 0.19 25.23 23.86
C GLU A 511 0.55 25.86 25.22
N ARG A 512 -0.44 26.39 25.96
CA ARG A 512 -0.24 26.86 27.34
C ARG A 512 0.15 25.72 28.30
N LEU A 513 -0.52 24.57 28.23
CA LEU A 513 -0.17 23.38 29.02
C LEU A 513 1.26 22.92 28.71
N ILE A 514 1.61 22.85 27.43
CA ILE A 514 2.93 22.43 26.97
C ILE A 514 4.02 23.40 27.39
N SER A 515 3.83 24.72 27.26
CA SER A 515 4.79 25.70 27.75
C SER A 515 4.97 25.57 29.26
N TYR A 516 3.87 25.60 30.03
CA TYR A 516 3.94 25.52 31.49
C TYR A 516 4.61 24.23 31.98
N PHE A 517 4.30 23.08 31.37
CA PHE A 517 4.98 21.83 31.69
C PHE A 517 6.44 21.81 31.24
N LYS A 518 6.80 22.46 30.11
CA LYS A 518 8.18 22.56 29.63
C LYS A 518 9.02 23.43 30.56
N ASP A 519 8.48 24.57 30.99
CA ASP A 519 9.16 25.51 31.88
C ASP A 519 9.38 24.88 33.26
N ARG A 520 8.34 24.21 33.79
CA ARG A 520 8.42 23.45 35.05
C ARG A 520 9.38 22.26 34.95
N ALA A 521 9.38 21.51 33.85
CA ALA A 521 10.30 20.40 33.64
C ALA A 521 11.75 20.88 33.49
N SER A 522 11.99 21.98 32.76
CA SER A 522 13.33 22.58 32.59
C SER A 522 13.89 23.08 33.93
N ALA A 523 13.06 23.72 34.75
CA ALA A 523 13.46 24.20 36.07
C ALA A 523 13.83 23.09 37.08
N HIS A 524 13.51 21.82 36.79
CA HIS A 524 13.81 20.66 37.62
C HIS A 524 14.63 19.57 36.88
N ASP A 525 15.26 19.92 35.74
CA ASP A 525 15.93 19.00 34.78
C ASP A 525 15.18 17.67 34.53
N ASN A 526 13.84 17.74 34.44
CA ASN A 526 13.00 16.57 34.22
C ASN A 526 12.96 16.19 32.73
N ARG A 527 14.06 15.58 32.28
CA ARG A 527 14.32 15.20 30.87
C ARG A 527 13.21 14.33 30.28
N GLU A 528 12.66 13.40 31.05
CA GLU A 528 11.58 12.51 30.59
C GLU A 528 10.32 13.31 30.18
N VAL A 529 9.91 14.30 30.99
CA VAL A 529 8.78 15.17 30.64
C VAL A 529 9.13 16.08 29.45
N LEU A 530 10.37 16.57 29.36
CA LEU A 530 10.83 17.37 28.22
C LEU A 530 10.80 16.59 26.90
N ASP A 531 11.17 15.30 26.90
CA ASP A 531 11.13 14.45 25.70
C ASP A 531 9.70 14.10 25.28
N VAL A 532 8.81 13.81 26.22
CA VAL A 532 7.36 13.66 25.94
C VAL A 532 6.82 14.96 25.32
N ILE A 533 7.19 16.12 25.86
CA ILE A 533 6.81 17.42 25.33
C ILE A 533 7.34 17.64 23.91
N ARG A 534 8.61 17.31 23.62
CA ARG A 534 9.20 17.41 22.28
C ARG A 534 8.42 16.58 21.24
N GLN A 535 7.91 15.42 21.61
CA GLN A 535 7.13 14.56 20.72
C GLN A 535 5.71 15.10 20.44
N ILE A 536 5.02 15.64 21.46
CA ILE A 536 3.62 16.04 21.34
C ILE A 536 3.42 17.52 20.99
N ALA A 537 4.34 18.41 21.34
CA ALA A 537 4.23 19.84 21.00
C ALA A 537 4.03 20.08 19.49
N PRO A 538 4.74 19.39 18.57
CA PRO A 538 4.50 19.47 17.12
C PRO A 538 3.06 19.17 16.68
N LEU A 539 2.24 18.48 17.50
CA LEU A 539 0.83 18.24 17.15
C LEU A 539 0.02 19.53 17.01
N SER A 540 0.46 20.67 17.56
CA SER A 540 -0.19 21.97 17.35
C SER A 540 0.12 22.62 16.00
N ASN A 541 1.10 22.11 15.23
CA ASN A 541 1.48 22.61 13.91
C ASN A 541 0.50 22.18 12.80
N CYS A 542 -0.26 21.10 13.03
CA CYS A 542 -1.32 20.60 12.14
C CYS A 542 -2.72 20.82 12.75
N TYR A 543 -3.74 20.88 11.90
CA TYR A 543 -5.13 20.67 12.31
C TYR A 543 -5.50 19.19 12.14
N TRP A 544 -6.31 18.63 13.04
CA TRP A 544 -6.64 17.20 13.04
C TRP A 544 -8.11 16.95 12.75
N THR A 545 -8.42 16.34 11.61
CA THR A 545 -9.81 15.96 11.24
C THR A 545 -10.00 14.45 11.36
N PRO A 546 -11.06 13.96 12.02
CA PRO A 546 -11.36 12.53 11.96
C PRO A 546 -11.73 12.10 10.52
N VAL A 547 -11.46 10.85 10.18
CA VAL A 547 -12.06 10.16 9.03
C VAL A 547 -13.57 10.02 9.28
N LYS A 548 -14.37 10.07 8.23
CA LYS A 548 -15.83 9.97 8.27
C LYS A 548 -16.34 8.76 7.49
N ASP A 549 -15.82 8.53 6.29
CA ASP A 549 -16.28 7.46 5.40
C ASP A 549 -15.17 7.02 4.42
N ILE A 550 -15.26 5.80 3.92
CA ILE A 550 -14.29 5.18 3.00
C ILE A 550 -15.08 4.43 1.92
N VAL A 551 -15.42 5.14 0.84
CA VAL A 551 -16.37 4.67 -0.18
C VAL A 551 -15.64 4.02 -1.36
N LYS A 552 -15.93 2.76 -1.65
CA LYS A 552 -15.40 2.05 -2.82
C LYS A 552 -15.97 2.63 -4.13
N LYS A 553 -15.12 2.76 -5.14
CA LYS A 553 -15.45 3.17 -6.51
C LYS A 553 -14.78 2.27 -7.54
N GLU A 554 -15.34 2.23 -8.75
CA GLU A 554 -14.65 1.63 -9.89
C GLU A 554 -13.54 2.56 -10.40
N GLY A 555 -12.38 1.99 -10.73
CA GLY A 555 -11.31 2.69 -11.44
C GLY A 555 -11.38 2.46 -12.94
N ARG A 556 -11.17 3.53 -13.71
CA ARG A 556 -11.16 3.55 -15.17
C ARG A 556 -10.18 4.64 -15.65
N GLY A 557 -9.48 4.40 -16.76
CA GLY A 557 -8.49 5.33 -17.30
C GLY A 557 -7.15 5.25 -16.57
N TYR A 558 -6.62 6.39 -16.13
CA TYR A 558 -5.30 6.51 -15.48
C TYR A 558 -5.40 7.03 -14.05
N VAL A 559 -4.45 6.60 -13.22
CA VAL A 559 -4.07 7.18 -11.93
C VAL A 559 -2.71 7.85 -12.07
N TYR A 560 -2.41 8.76 -11.16
CA TYR A 560 -1.36 9.76 -11.28
C TYR A 560 -0.65 9.94 -9.94
N ASP A 561 0.60 10.41 -10.00
CA ASP A 561 1.41 10.63 -8.82
C ASP A 561 2.51 11.69 -8.98
N PHE A 562 3.04 12.13 -7.83
CA PHE A 562 4.24 12.93 -7.69
C PHE A 562 5.24 12.22 -6.78
N ALA A 563 6.50 12.10 -7.22
CA ALA A 563 7.58 11.84 -6.27
C ALA A 563 8.09 13.18 -5.71
N VAL A 564 8.11 13.34 -4.38
CA VAL A 564 8.29 14.65 -3.72
C VAL A 564 9.51 14.64 -2.83
N GLN A 565 10.39 15.63 -3.02
CA GLN A 565 11.66 15.72 -2.31
C GLN A 565 11.50 15.70 -0.77
N ASP A 566 12.37 14.93 -0.12
CA ASP A 566 12.52 14.68 1.32
C ASP A 566 11.32 13.98 1.99
N ASN A 567 10.12 14.51 1.80
CA ASN A 567 8.94 14.10 2.55
C ASN A 567 8.16 12.95 1.90
N GLU A 568 8.27 12.76 0.58
CA GLU A 568 7.43 11.85 -0.22
C GLU A 568 5.92 11.98 0.07
N THR A 569 5.44 13.20 0.39
CA THR A 569 4.02 13.52 0.57
C THR A 569 3.61 14.76 -0.23
N PHE A 570 2.36 14.84 -0.69
CA PHE A 570 1.76 16.03 -1.29
C PHE A 570 0.29 16.23 -0.89
N PHE A 571 -0.21 17.45 -1.04
CA PHE A 571 -1.56 17.86 -0.64
C PHE A 571 -2.54 17.82 -1.82
N ALA A 572 -3.55 16.96 -1.74
CA ALA A 572 -4.44 16.60 -2.86
C ALA A 572 -5.89 16.35 -2.44
N GLY A 573 -6.85 16.59 -3.33
CA GLY A 573 -8.28 16.25 -3.15
C GLY A 573 -9.19 17.43 -2.83
N ASP A 574 -10.50 17.20 -2.82
CA ASP A 574 -11.51 18.21 -2.47
C ASP A 574 -11.23 18.79 -1.07
N GLY A 575 -10.84 20.06 -0.99
CA GLY A 575 -10.36 20.73 0.23
C GLY A 575 -9.03 20.21 0.84
N GLY A 576 -8.40 19.21 0.22
CA GLY A 576 -7.01 18.74 0.44
C GLY A 576 -6.73 17.76 1.60
N LEU A 577 -5.91 16.73 1.34
CA LEU A 577 -5.39 15.69 2.26
C LEU A 577 -3.95 15.26 1.85
N PHE A 578 -3.16 14.62 2.74
CA PHE A 578 -1.77 14.17 2.50
C PHE A 578 -1.60 12.65 2.24
N VAL A 579 -0.55 12.24 1.50
CA VAL A 579 -0.32 10.87 0.90
C VAL A 579 1.17 10.38 0.93
N HIS A 580 1.59 9.12 0.62
CA HIS A 580 2.99 8.58 0.84
C HIS A 580 3.49 7.32 0.02
N ASN A 581 4.83 6.96 0.03
CA ASN A 581 5.65 6.04 -0.86
C ASN A 581 6.85 5.15 -0.25
N THR A 582 7.30 3.96 -0.78
CA THR A 582 8.54 3.13 -0.33
C THR A 582 9.11 1.96 -1.26
N PHE A 583 10.43 1.79 -1.61
CA PHE A 583 10.82 1.35 -3.00
C PHE A 583 12.00 0.34 -3.36
N THR A 584 12.89 -0.18 -2.48
CA THR A 584 14.26 -0.70 -2.87
C THR A 584 14.42 -1.84 -3.90
N MET A 585 14.26 -3.13 -3.58
CA MET A 585 14.77 -4.26 -4.42
C MET A 585 14.16 -4.37 -5.82
N ALA A 586 12.94 -3.89 -5.99
CA ALA A 586 12.32 -3.80 -7.31
C ALA A 586 13.11 -2.87 -8.26
N ASN A 587 13.87 -1.89 -7.75
CA ASN A 587 14.77 -1.08 -8.58
C ASN A 587 16.03 -1.83 -9.02
N VAL A 588 16.55 -2.75 -8.21
CA VAL A 588 17.74 -3.51 -8.58
C VAL A 588 17.39 -4.41 -9.77
N ILE A 589 16.28 -5.16 -9.67
CA ILE A 589 15.77 -6.02 -10.76
C ILE A 589 15.47 -5.19 -12.03
N GLU A 590 14.84 -4.02 -11.91
CA GLU A 590 14.61 -3.14 -13.06
C GLU A 590 15.92 -2.63 -13.69
N ARG A 591 16.93 -2.28 -12.89
CA ARG A 591 18.18 -1.71 -13.42
C ARG A 591 19.15 -2.74 -13.97
N THR A 592 19.06 -4.01 -13.53
CA THR A 592 19.89 -5.11 -14.03
C THR A 592 19.24 -5.82 -15.23
N GLN A 593 17.91 -5.86 -15.31
CA GLN A 593 17.14 -6.56 -16.35
C GLN A 593 17.37 -8.08 -16.41
N LEU A 594 17.91 -8.67 -15.35
CA LEU A 594 18.16 -10.11 -15.28
C LEU A 594 16.92 -10.87 -14.75
N PRO A 595 16.53 -12.02 -15.35
CA PRO A 595 15.57 -12.92 -14.72
C PRO A 595 16.05 -13.25 -13.30
N THR A 596 15.13 -13.25 -12.33
CA THR A 596 15.49 -13.21 -10.91
C THR A 596 14.86 -14.35 -10.14
N LEU A 597 15.68 -15.13 -9.43
CA LEU A 597 15.24 -16.11 -8.44
C LEU A 597 15.31 -15.48 -7.04
N VAL A 598 14.17 -15.32 -6.37
CA VAL A 598 14.10 -14.82 -4.99
C VAL A 598 13.88 -16.01 -4.06
N ILE A 599 14.86 -16.37 -3.23
CA ILE A 599 14.78 -17.50 -2.30
C ILE A 599 14.46 -16.98 -0.89
N ALA A 600 13.41 -17.51 -0.27
CA ALA A 600 13.03 -17.22 1.12
C ALA A 600 12.91 -18.52 1.95
N HIS A 601 13.35 -18.50 3.21
CA HIS A 601 13.39 -19.68 4.08
C HIS A 601 12.01 -20.26 4.47
N ASN A 602 10.91 -19.53 4.27
CA ASN A 602 9.56 -20.00 4.65
C ASN A 602 8.47 -19.60 3.65
N LYS A 603 7.39 -20.41 3.56
CA LYS A 603 6.27 -20.20 2.61
C LYS A 603 5.54 -18.85 2.83
N THR A 604 5.43 -18.36 4.07
CA THR A 604 4.70 -17.11 4.38
C THR A 604 5.42 -15.87 3.87
N LEU A 605 6.74 -15.81 4.04
CA LEU A 605 7.60 -14.75 3.53
C LEU A 605 7.69 -14.78 2.01
N ALA A 606 7.83 -15.97 1.42
CA ALA A 606 7.77 -16.15 -0.03
C ALA A 606 6.44 -15.65 -0.61
N ALA A 607 5.31 -15.94 0.04
CA ALA A 607 3.99 -15.45 -0.38
C ALA A 607 3.88 -13.91 -0.30
N GLN A 608 4.38 -13.29 0.79
CA GLN A 608 4.41 -11.84 0.93
C GLN A 608 5.23 -11.18 -0.19
N LEU A 609 6.47 -11.64 -0.40
CA LEU A 609 7.36 -11.13 -1.43
C LEU A 609 6.78 -11.32 -2.84
N CYS A 610 6.15 -12.46 -3.12
CA CYS A 610 5.49 -12.71 -4.40
C CYS A 610 4.38 -11.70 -4.69
N ASN A 611 3.54 -11.37 -3.69
CA ASN A 611 2.49 -10.37 -3.87
C ASN A 611 3.07 -8.94 -4.01
N GLU A 612 4.08 -8.58 -3.23
CA GLU A 612 4.78 -7.29 -3.39
C GLU A 612 5.43 -7.17 -4.78
N PHE A 613 6.09 -8.21 -5.28
CA PHE A 613 6.66 -8.20 -6.63
C PHE A 613 5.59 -8.22 -7.74
N ARG A 614 4.41 -8.81 -7.52
CA ARG A 614 3.27 -8.73 -8.46
C ARG A 614 2.69 -7.32 -8.54
N GLU A 615 2.60 -6.61 -7.42
CA GLU A 615 2.23 -5.18 -7.39
C GLU A 615 3.29 -4.34 -8.12
N PHE A 616 4.58 -4.63 -7.94
CA PHE A 616 5.68 -3.93 -8.60
C PHE A 616 5.86 -4.23 -10.09
N PHE A 617 5.54 -5.44 -10.56
CA PHE A 617 5.83 -5.89 -11.92
C PHE A 617 4.61 -6.57 -12.60
N PRO A 618 3.43 -5.91 -12.67
CA PRO A 618 2.17 -6.53 -13.09
C PRO A 618 2.11 -6.91 -14.58
N LYS A 619 3.19 -6.68 -15.34
CA LYS A 619 3.33 -7.04 -16.76
C LYS A 619 4.45 -8.04 -17.04
N ASN A 620 5.30 -8.31 -16.05
CA ASN A 620 6.33 -9.33 -16.13
C ASN A 620 5.80 -10.62 -15.48
N ALA A 621 6.46 -11.76 -15.69
CA ALA A 621 6.06 -12.98 -15.01
C ALA A 621 6.56 -12.93 -13.56
N VAL A 622 5.63 -12.97 -12.59
CA VAL A 622 5.97 -13.01 -11.17
C VAL A 622 5.32 -14.25 -10.56
N GLU A 623 6.13 -15.30 -10.55
CA GLU A 623 5.70 -16.67 -10.28
C GLU A 623 6.09 -17.13 -8.86
N TYR A 624 5.46 -18.20 -8.41
CA TYR A 624 5.54 -18.66 -7.02
C TYR A 624 5.89 -20.15 -6.96
N PHE A 625 7.04 -20.48 -6.37
CA PHE A 625 7.60 -21.83 -6.40
C PHE A 625 7.91 -22.37 -5.00
N VAL A 626 6.91 -22.99 -4.38
CA VAL A 626 7.07 -23.67 -3.08
C VAL A 626 6.71 -25.16 -3.20
N SER A 627 6.94 -25.92 -2.13
CA SER A 627 6.44 -27.30 -2.05
C SER A 627 4.91 -27.32 -2.18
N TYR A 628 4.42 -28.10 -3.16
CA TYR A 628 2.99 -28.30 -3.45
C TYR A 628 2.28 -29.21 -2.45
N TYR A 629 2.99 -29.75 -1.46
CA TYR A 629 2.35 -30.51 -0.42
C TYR A 629 1.77 -29.59 0.67
N ASP A 630 0.49 -29.80 0.98
CA ASP A 630 -0.19 -29.24 2.16
C ASP A 630 0.18 -30.03 3.42
N TYR A 631 0.14 -31.36 3.31
CA TYR A 631 0.70 -32.32 4.26
C TYR A 631 1.72 -33.21 3.56
N TYR A 632 2.86 -33.47 4.20
CA TYR A 632 3.89 -34.38 3.69
C TYR A 632 4.60 -35.09 4.84
N GLN A 633 4.43 -36.40 4.89
CA GLN A 633 5.14 -37.31 5.75
C GLN A 633 6.09 -38.13 4.88
N PRO A 634 7.42 -37.98 5.05
CA PRO A 634 8.37 -38.73 4.25
C PRO A 634 8.41 -40.20 4.70
N GLU A 635 8.68 -41.09 3.73
CA GLU A 635 9.03 -42.48 4.03
C GLU A 635 10.21 -42.51 5.02
N ALA A 636 10.10 -43.27 6.11
CA ALA A 636 11.16 -43.36 7.11
C ALA A 636 11.16 -44.72 7.81
N TYR A 637 12.30 -45.08 8.39
CA TYR A 637 12.42 -46.24 9.26
C TYR A 637 13.17 -45.84 10.54
N ILE A 638 12.61 -46.25 11.67
CA ILE A 638 13.15 -45.99 13.02
C ILE A 638 13.63 -47.34 13.58
N PRO A 639 14.95 -47.64 13.52
CA PRO A 639 15.47 -48.96 13.90
C PRO A 639 15.17 -49.34 15.35
N ASN A 640 15.23 -48.38 16.27
CA ASN A 640 15.05 -48.61 17.71
C ASN A 640 13.64 -49.10 18.09
N SER A 641 12.63 -48.90 17.23
CA SER A 641 11.24 -49.31 17.46
C SER A 641 10.69 -50.19 16.35
N ASP A 642 11.55 -50.69 15.45
CA ASP A 642 11.22 -51.43 14.21
C ASP A 642 10.03 -50.80 13.44
N THR A 643 9.92 -49.47 13.48
CA THR A 643 8.76 -48.76 12.95
C THR A 643 9.08 -48.26 11.55
N TYR A 644 8.46 -48.87 10.55
CA TYR A 644 8.39 -48.34 9.20
C TYR A 644 7.23 -47.34 9.08
N ILE A 645 7.54 -46.18 8.52
CA ILE A 645 6.61 -45.07 8.31
C ILE A 645 6.40 -44.92 6.81
N GLU A 646 5.15 -45.09 6.37
CA GLU A 646 4.77 -44.89 4.97
C GLU A 646 4.75 -43.42 4.56
N LYS A 647 4.93 -43.19 3.26
CA LYS A 647 4.82 -41.88 2.64
C LYS A 647 3.35 -41.49 2.53
N GLU A 648 2.90 -40.57 3.36
CA GLU A 648 1.60 -39.91 3.21
C GLU A 648 1.79 -38.48 2.70
N ALA A 649 1.00 -38.08 1.70
CA ALA A 649 1.13 -36.77 1.10
C ALA A 649 -0.19 -36.27 0.52
N GLN A 650 -0.50 -35.00 0.77
CA GLN A 650 -1.65 -34.30 0.18
C GLN A 650 -1.15 -33.18 -0.72
N ILE A 651 -1.52 -33.25 -2.01
CA ILE A 651 -1.12 -32.30 -3.04
C ILE A 651 -2.11 -31.14 -3.12
N ASN A 652 -1.58 -29.92 -3.19
CA ASN A 652 -2.30 -28.69 -3.45
C ASN A 652 -2.21 -28.36 -4.95
N GLU A 653 -3.31 -28.59 -5.68
CA GLU A 653 -3.38 -28.41 -7.14
C GLU A 653 -3.08 -26.96 -7.60
N GLU A 654 -3.30 -25.96 -6.74
CA GLU A 654 -3.05 -24.56 -7.09
C GLU A 654 -1.58 -24.17 -6.91
N ILE A 655 -0.89 -24.71 -5.89
CA ILE A 655 0.57 -24.57 -5.79
C ILE A 655 1.25 -25.33 -6.94
N ASP A 656 0.75 -26.52 -7.31
CA ASP A 656 1.31 -27.29 -8.42
C ASP A 656 1.18 -26.57 -9.76
N ARG A 657 0.02 -25.95 -10.05
CA ARG A 657 -0.16 -25.02 -11.17
C ARG A 657 0.89 -23.91 -11.17
N LEU A 658 1.10 -23.24 -10.03
CA LEU A 658 2.05 -22.12 -9.91
C LEU A 658 3.51 -22.56 -10.14
N ARG A 659 3.85 -23.81 -9.79
CA ARG A 659 5.16 -24.41 -10.11
C ARG A 659 5.33 -24.67 -11.60
N HIS A 660 4.31 -25.22 -12.26
CA HIS A 660 4.29 -25.38 -13.71
C HIS A 660 4.42 -24.02 -14.43
N ALA A 661 3.66 -23.01 -14.00
CA ALA A 661 3.78 -21.64 -14.50
C ALA A 661 5.21 -21.08 -14.33
N SER A 662 5.85 -21.32 -13.17
CA SER A 662 7.24 -20.91 -12.92
C SER A 662 8.23 -21.52 -13.91
N THR A 663 8.24 -22.86 -14.07
CA THR A 663 9.19 -23.55 -14.96
C THR A 663 8.97 -23.18 -16.42
N GLN A 664 7.73 -23.00 -16.85
CA GLN A 664 7.39 -22.63 -18.22
C GLN A 664 7.71 -21.16 -18.51
N ALA A 665 7.51 -20.26 -17.54
CA ALA A 665 7.92 -18.86 -17.66
C ALA A 665 9.44 -18.75 -17.88
N ILE A 666 10.26 -19.49 -17.12
CA ILE A 666 11.73 -19.44 -17.27
C ILE A 666 12.20 -19.86 -18.66
N LEU A 667 11.56 -20.87 -19.27
CA LEU A 667 11.92 -21.35 -20.62
C LEU A 667 11.37 -20.43 -21.73
N SER A 668 10.17 -19.88 -21.57
CA SER A 668 9.50 -19.07 -22.60
C SER A 668 9.87 -17.58 -22.62
N ARG A 669 10.37 -17.01 -21.52
CA ARG A 669 10.62 -15.57 -21.42
C ARG A 669 11.73 -15.21 -20.41
N ARG A 670 12.40 -14.07 -20.66
CA ARG A 670 13.51 -13.56 -19.82
C ARG A 670 13.10 -12.63 -18.69
N ASP A 671 11.88 -12.12 -18.70
CA ASP A 671 11.37 -11.17 -17.70
C ASP A 671 10.54 -11.91 -16.64
N VAL A 672 11.21 -12.81 -15.91
CA VAL A 672 10.65 -13.69 -14.88
C VAL A 672 11.27 -13.41 -13.52
N ILE A 673 10.44 -13.11 -12.53
CA ILE A 673 10.78 -13.20 -11.11
C ILE A 673 10.11 -14.46 -10.59
N VAL A 674 10.88 -15.43 -10.08
CA VAL A 674 10.31 -16.57 -9.36
C VAL A 674 10.62 -16.40 -7.88
N VAL A 675 9.58 -16.28 -7.06
CA VAL A 675 9.72 -16.27 -5.60
C VAL A 675 9.54 -17.68 -5.07
N ALA A 676 10.60 -18.23 -4.52
CA ALA A 676 10.72 -19.65 -4.17
C ALA A 676 11.04 -19.88 -2.70
N SER A 677 10.66 -21.06 -2.19
CA SER A 677 11.28 -21.62 -0.99
C SER A 677 12.47 -22.50 -1.37
N VAL A 678 13.13 -23.14 -0.38
CA VAL A 678 14.11 -24.21 -0.61
C VAL A 678 13.62 -25.37 -1.50
N SER A 679 12.34 -25.40 -1.89
CA SER A 679 11.91 -26.28 -2.98
C SER A 679 12.66 -26.05 -4.30
N CYS A 680 13.30 -24.89 -4.52
CA CYS A 680 14.09 -24.62 -5.72
C CYS A 680 15.34 -25.49 -5.86
N ILE A 681 15.85 -26.09 -4.78
CA ILE A 681 17.03 -26.99 -4.78
C ILE A 681 16.66 -28.49 -4.78
N TYR A 682 15.37 -28.82 -4.87
CA TYR A 682 14.90 -30.20 -4.95
C TYR A 682 14.80 -30.68 -6.40
N ASN A 683 14.85 -32.00 -6.56
CA ASN A 683 14.80 -32.67 -7.86
C ASN A 683 13.54 -32.29 -8.67
N LEU A 684 13.76 -31.99 -9.94
CA LEU A 684 12.79 -31.81 -11.02
C LEU A 684 13.23 -32.69 -12.21
N GLY A 685 12.37 -32.86 -13.21
CA GLY A 685 12.82 -33.45 -14.48
C GLY A 685 13.81 -32.53 -15.21
N SER A 686 14.63 -33.14 -16.08
CA SER A 686 15.59 -32.44 -16.93
C SER A 686 14.93 -31.31 -17.72
N PRO A 687 15.46 -30.07 -17.67
CA PRO A 687 14.90 -28.96 -18.45
C PRO A 687 15.00 -29.20 -19.96
N ALA A 688 16.03 -29.93 -20.41
CA ALA A 688 16.21 -30.27 -21.81
C ALA A 688 15.17 -31.28 -22.32
N GLU A 689 14.83 -32.30 -21.52
CA GLU A 689 13.74 -33.24 -21.85
C GLU A 689 12.37 -32.54 -21.77
N TYR A 690 12.18 -31.69 -20.74
CA TYR A 690 10.94 -30.92 -20.58
C TYR A 690 10.71 -29.95 -21.74
N GLU A 691 11.78 -29.34 -22.29
CA GLU A 691 11.74 -28.47 -23.48
C GLU A 691 11.58 -29.25 -24.79
N GLN A 692 12.28 -30.38 -24.98
CA GLN A 692 12.13 -31.24 -26.17
C GLN A 692 10.72 -31.82 -26.31
N THR A 693 10.01 -32.02 -25.19
CA THR A 693 8.63 -32.51 -25.18
C THR A 693 7.60 -31.35 -25.28
N VAL A 694 8.01 -30.12 -25.58
CA VAL A 694 7.08 -29.00 -25.81
C VAL A 694 6.52 -29.07 -27.22
N LEU A 695 5.20 -29.13 -27.32
CA LEU A 695 4.49 -29.14 -28.59
C LEU A 695 4.16 -27.70 -29.00
N HIS A 696 4.86 -27.20 -30.03
CA HIS A 696 4.52 -25.95 -30.71
C HIS A 696 3.49 -26.24 -31.82
N LEU A 697 2.36 -25.55 -31.76
CA LEU A 697 1.27 -25.65 -32.73
C LEU A 697 1.02 -24.28 -33.38
N GLU A 698 1.18 -24.18 -34.69
CA GLU A 698 1.01 -22.93 -35.45
C GLU A 698 -0.07 -23.03 -36.54
N ARG A 699 -0.72 -21.90 -36.82
CA ARG A 699 -1.74 -21.85 -37.87
C ARG A 699 -1.14 -22.16 -39.25
N GLY A 700 -1.75 -23.10 -39.97
CA GLY A 700 -1.29 -23.59 -41.27
C GLY A 700 -0.41 -24.86 -41.20
N GLN A 701 -0.01 -25.30 -40.01
CA GLN A 701 0.77 -26.53 -39.82
C GLN A 701 -0.05 -27.78 -40.23
N PRO A 702 0.52 -28.72 -41.02
CA PRO A 702 -0.13 -30.00 -41.32
C PRO A 702 -0.19 -30.88 -40.07
N LEU A 703 -1.36 -31.46 -39.76
CA LEU A 703 -1.59 -32.10 -38.47
C LEU A 703 -2.16 -33.53 -38.60
N ASN A 704 -1.33 -34.53 -38.33
CA ASN A 704 -1.79 -35.90 -38.15
C ASN A 704 -2.51 -36.04 -36.80
N ARG A 705 -3.84 -36.11 -36.82
CA ARG A 705 -4.70 -36.24 -35.63
C ARG A 705 -4.34 -37.43 -34.74
N ARG A 706 -3.95 -38.58 -35.30
CA ARG A 706 -3.60 -39.77 -34.50
C ARG A 706 -2.26 -39.56 -33.79
N GLY A 707 -1.26 -39.09 -34.53
CA GLY A 707 0.06 -38.76 -33.98
C GLY A 707 -0.01 -37.67 -32.91
N MET A 708 -0.83 -36.64 -33.09
CA MET A 708 -1.05 -35.60 -32.07
C MET A 708 -1.67 -36.18 -30.78
N MET A 709 -2.66 -37.08 -30.88
CA MET A 709 -3.22 -37.74 -29.70
C MET A 709 -2.19 -38.62 -28.98
N GLU A 710 -1.41 -39.39 -29.72
CA GLU A 710 -0.32 -40.23 -29.20
C GLU A 710 0.73 -39.36 -28.48
N HIS A 711 1.10 -38.21 -29.06
CA HIS A 711 2.05 -37.26 -28.48
C HIS A 711 1.52 -36.52 -27.24
N LEU A 712 0.24 -36.12 -27.21
CA LEU A 712 -0.35 -35.52 -26.01
C LEU A 712 -0.43 -36.52 -24.84
N ILE A 713 -0.64 -37.81 -25.14
CA ILE A 713 -0.61 -38.87 -24.13
C ILE A 713 0.82 -39.10 -23.61
N SER A 714 1.85 -39.07 -24.45
CA SER A 714 3.25 -39.14 -23.97
C SER A 714 3.63 -37.93 -23.12
N MET A 715 3.13 -36.73 -23.47
CA MET A 715 3.18 -35.50 -22.66
C MET A 715 2.36 -35.54 -21.35
N GLN A 716 1.80 -36.70 -20.99
CA GLN A 716 1.02 -36.96 -19.76
C GLN A 716 -0.36 -36.29 -19.70
N PHE A 717 -0.92 -35.82 -20.83
CA PHE A 717 -2.31 -35.31 -20.85
C PHE A 717 -3.33 -36.45 -20.88
N THR A 718 -4.41 -36.30 -20.12
CA THR A 718 -5.51 -37.29 -20.10
C THR A 718 -6.60 -36.92 -21.11
N ARG A 719 -6.97 -37.86 -22.00
CA ARG A 719 -8.11 -37.68 -22.91
C ARG A 719 -9.43 -37.81 -22.13
N THR A 720 -10.35 -36.87 -22.29
CA THR A 720 -11.69 -36.94 -21.69
C THR A 720 -12.83 -36.67 -22.71
N PRO A 721 -13.97 -37.38 -22.63
CA PRO A 721 -15.17 -37.02 -23.40
C PRO A 721 -15.97 -35.87 -22.75
N SER A 722 -15.77 -35.62 -21.44
CA SER A 722 -16.55 -34.71 -20.60
C SER A 722 -16.08 -33.25 -20.69
N ASP A 723 -16.32 -32.48 -19.64
CA ASP A 723 -15.68 -31.18 -19.44
C ASP A 723 -14.17 -31.30 -19.24
N LEU A 724 -13.47 -30.25 -19.70
CA LEU A 724 -12.02 -30.14 -19.62
C LEU A 724 -11.61 -29.63 -18.26
N LYS A 725 -10.68 -30.35 -17.63
CA LYS A 725 -9.91 -29.94 -16.47
C LYS A 725 -8.45 -29.69 -16.86
N ARG A 726 -7.67 -29.05 -15.99
CA ARG A 726 -6.22 -28.84 -16.17
C ARG A 726 -5.53 -30.18 -16.53
N GLY A 727 -4.65 -30.18 -17.53
CA GLY A 727 -3.96 -31.39 -17.99
C GLY A 727 -4.83 -32.39 -18.77
N THR A 728 -6.01 -31.97 -19.27
CA THR A 728 -6.90 -32.82 -20.08
C THR A 728 -7.16 -32.23 -21.47
N PHE A 729 -7.51 -33.11 -22.40
CA PHE A 729 -7.87 -32.74 -23.77
C PHE A 729 -9.04 -33.55 -24.32
N ARG A 730 -9.69 -33.03 -25.36
CA ARG A 730 -10.77 -33.69 -26.09
C ARG A 730 -10.75 -33.34 -27.57
N MET A 731 -11.23 -34.25 -28.41
CA MET A 731 -11.45 -34.02 -29.84
C MET A 731 -12.90 -34.34 -30.19
N ARG A 732 -13.55 -33.42 -30.93
CA ARG A 732 -14.94 -33.52 -31.38
C ARG A 732 -15.02 -33.06 -32.84
N GLY A 733 -15.13 -34.01 -33.77
CA GLY A 733 -15.22 -33.71 -35.21
C GLY A 733 -13.94 -33.08 -35.76
N GLN A 734 -14.02 -31.82 -36.19
CA GLN A 734 -12.88 -30.99 -36.64
C GLN A 734 -12.29 -30.11 -35.53
N VAL A 735 -12.83 -30.15 -34.31
CA VAL A 735 -12.37 -29.32 -33.19
C VAL A 735 -11.56 -30.14 -32.20
N PHE A 736 -10.37 -29.65 -31.87
CA PHE A 736 -9.53 -30.10 -30.76
C PHE A 736 -9.55 -29.04 -29.67
N GLU A 737 -9.74 -29.45 -28.42
CA GLU A 737 -9.66 -28.56 -27.26
C GLU A 737 -8.76 -29.18 -26.19
N LEU A 738 -7.86 -28.39 -25.60
CA LEU A 738 -7.06 -28.80 -24.44
C LEU A 738 -7.04 -27.70 -23.37
N MET A 739 -6.84 -28.09 -22.11
CA MET A 739 -6.58 -27.16 -21.02
C MET A 739 -5.17 -27.45 -20.46
N PRO A 740 -4.20 -26.53 -20.63
CA PRO A 740 -2.87 -26.66 -20.03
C PRO A 740 -2.91 -26.80 -18.50
N VAL A 741 -1.78 -27.19 -17.89
CA VAL A 741 -1.68 -27.32 -16.44
C VAL A 741 -1.43 -25.99 -15.74
N ASN A 742 -0.76 -25.04 -16.40
CA ASN A 742 -0.33 -23.74 -15.85
C ASN A 742 -1.43 -22.68 -15.75
N GLU A 743 -2.49 -22.76 -16.57
CA GLU A 743 -3.58 -21.77 -16.58
C GLU A 743 -4.96 -22.37 -16.85
N GLU A 744 -6.00 -21.74 -16.29
CA GLU A 744 -7.39 -22.11 -16.48
C GLU A 744 -7.97 -21.52 -17.78
N ARG A 745 -7.39 -21.90 -18.91
CA ARG A 745 -7.86 -21.50 -20.24
C ARG A 745 -7.96 -22.70 -21.16
N VAL A 746 -8.98 -22.71 -22.00
CA VAL A 746 -9.13 -23.74 -23.04
C VAL A 746 -8.52 -23.21 -24.32
N TYR A 747 -7.53 -23.90 -24.85
CA TYR A 747 -7.04 -23.69 -26.20
C TYR A 747 -7.86 -24.56 -27.14
N ARG A 748 -8.53 -23.94 -28.11
CA ARG A 748 -9.34 -24.57 -29.15
C ARG A 748 -8.64 -24.43 -30.49
N PHE A 749 -8.54 -25.52 -31.22
CA PHE A 749 -7.91 -25.61 -32.53
C PHE A 749 -8.92 -26.17 -33.51
N GLU A 750 -9.06 -25.51 -34.66
CA GLU A 750 -9.87 -25.99 -35.79
C GLU A 750 -8.96 -26.71 -36.78
N ILE A 751 -9.29 -27.96 -37.12
CA ILE A 751 -8.41 -28.91 -37.80
C ILE A 751 -9.07 -29.44 -39.07
N GLY A 752 -8.60 -28.99 -40.22
CA GLY A 752 -8.81 -29.63 -41.53
C GLY A 752 -7.69 -30.64 -41.81
N ASP A 753 -7.03 -30.49 -42.97
CA ASP A 753 -5.73 -31.13 -43.26
C ASP A 753 -4.56 -30.38 -42.58
N THR A 754 -4.78 -29.10 -42.25
CA THR A 754 -3.89 -28.23 -41.48
C THR A 754 -4.65 -27.57 -40.32
N ILE A 755 -3.93 -26.88 -39.43
CA ILE A 755 -4.55 -26.06 -38.36
C ILE A 755 -5.12 -24.78 -38.97
N GLU A 756 -6.45 -24.70 -39.07
CA GLU A 756 -7.16 -23.59 -39.72
C GLU A 756 -7.29 -22.34 -38.83
N GLY A 757 -7.32 -22.52 -37.51
CA GLY A 757 -7.42 -21.45 -36.51
C GLY A 757 -7.10 -21.93 -35.09
N ILE A 758 -6.64 -20.99 -34.24
CA ILE A 758 -6.33 -21.23 -32.83
C ILE A 758 -6.98 -20.14 -31.98
N GLU A 759 -7.84 -20.55 -31.06
CA GLU A 759 -8.60 -19.68 -30.16
C GLU A 759 -8.28 -19.99 -28.69
N MET A 760 -8.14 -18.95 -27.88
CA MET A 760 -8.06 -19.03 -26.42
C MET A 760 -9.43 -18.68 -25.83
N ILE A 761 -9.99 -19.58 -25.03
CA ILE A 761 -11.41 -19.56 -24.62
C ILE A 761 -11.52 -19.66 -23.09
N ASP A 762 -12.45 -18.88 -22.54
CA ASP A 762 -12.84 -18.98 -21.12
C ASP A 762 -13.52 -20.32 -20.82
N PRO A 763 -13.06 -21.10 -19.82
CA PRO A 763 -13.50 -22.48 -19.63
C PRO A 763 -14.99 -22.62 -19.26
N VAL A 764 -15.56 -21.61 -18.60
CA VAL A 764 -16.93 -21.63 -18.07
C VAL A 764 -17.92 -21.01 -19.05
N SER A 765 -17.67 -19.77 -19.48
CA SER A 765 -18.55 -19.02 -20.37
C SER A 765 -18.41 -19.40 -21.85
N ARG A 766 -17.36 -20.16 -22.21
CA ARG A 766 -17.01 -20.54 -23.58
C ARG A 766 -16.87 -19.37 -24.55
N LYS A 767 -16.64 -18.16 -24.03
CA LYS A 767 -16.36 -16.98 -24.81
C LYS A 767 -14.92 -17.01 -25.31
N VAL A 768 -14.71 -16.80 -26.61
CA VAL A 768 -13.38 -16.54 -27.18
C VAL A 768 -12.83 -15.26 -26.55
N LEU A 769 -11.65 -15.39 -25.93
CA LEU A 769 -10.90 -14.29 -25.32
C LEU A 769 -9.98 -13.65 -26.35
N HIS A 770 -9.23 -14.48 -27.07
CA HIS A 770 -8.24 -14.08 -28.07
C HIS A 770 -8.15 -15.14 -29.17
N GLU A 771 -8.01 -14.69 -30.43
CA GLU A 771 -7.41 -15.51 -31.49
C GLU A 771 -5.89 -15.35 -31.41
N ILE A 772 -5.14 -16.44 -31.60
CA ILE A 772 -3.68 -16.47 -31.49
C ILE A 772 -3.07 -17.15 -32.74
N ALA A 773 -1.85 -16.76 -33.09
CA ALA A 773 -1.16 -17.31 -34.27
C ALA A 773 -0.58 -18.70 -34.01
N ASP A 774 -0.09 -18.92 -32.79
CA ASP A 774 0.56 -20.13 -32.33
C ASP A 774 0.26 -20.41 -30.84
N ALA A 775 0.50 -21.65 -30.42
CA ALA A 775 0.36 -22.10 -29.04
C ALA A 775 1.52 -23.04 -28.65
N TRP A 776 2.08 -22.83 -27.46
CA TRP A 776 3.15 -23.63 -26.88
C TRP A 776 2.58 -24.48 -25.75
N ILE A 777 2.43 -25.79 -26.00
CA ILE A 777 1.86 -26.72 -25.04
C ILE A 777 3.00 -27.45 -24.34
N PHE A 778 3.11 -27.25 -23.04
CA PHE A 778 4.13 -27.88 -22.20
C PHE A 778 3.61 -29.18 -21.58
N PRO A 779 4.48 -30.15 -21.21
CA PRO A 779 4.05 -31.40 -20.59
C PRO A 779 3.30 -31.20 -19.26
N ALA A 780 2.33 -32.07 -19.02
CA ALA A 780 1.42 -32.00 -17.88
C ALA A 780 2.04 -32.46 -16.53
N LYS A 781 3.29 -32.93 -16.55
CA LYS A 781 4.10 -33.25 -15.36
C LYS A 781 5.54 -32.81 -15.61
N HIS A 782 6.27 -32.38 -14.57
CA HIS A 782 7.70 -32.06 -14.69
C HIS A 782 8.60 -33.25 -15.04
N TYR A 783 8.15 -34.47 -14.75
CA TYR A 783 8.87 -35.70 -15.11
C TYR A 783 8.24 -36.31 -16.36
N VAL A 784 8.97 -36.24 -17.47
CA VAL A 784 8.72 -36.94 -18.73
C VAL A 784 9.99 -37.73 -19.05
N ILE A 785 9.84 -38.98 -19.50
CA ILE A 785 10.94 -39.91 -19.75
C ILE A 785 10.65 -40.59 -21.09
N SER A 786 11.63 -40.69 -21.98
CA SER A 786 11.50 -41.43 -23.23
C SER A 786 11.47 -42.95 -22.98
N GLU A 787 10.82 -43.70 -23.86
CA GLU A 787 10.66 -45.15 -23.67
C GLU A 787 12.02 -45.88 -23.71
N ASP A 788 13.01 -45.35 -24.46
CA ASP A 788 14.38 -45.85 -24.49
C ASP A 788 15.10 -45.68 -23.14
N LEU A 789 15.02 -44.48 -22.54
CA LEU A 789 15.58 -44.21 -21.20
C LEU A 789 14.90 -45.08 -20.13
N LYS A 790 13.59 -45.31 -20.25
CA LYS A 790 12.81 -46.15 -19.34
C LYS A 790 13.26 -47.62 -19.40
N GLN A 791 13.55 -48.18 -20.59
CA GLN A 791 14.12 -49.52 -20.70
C GLN A 791 15.54 -49.62 -20.11
N GLN A 792 16.38 -48.61 -20.36
CA GLN A 792 17.73 -48.55 -19.75
C GLN A 792 17.65 -48.47 -18.22
N ALA A 793 16.74 -47.64 -17.69
CA ALA A 793 16.49 -47.52 -16.25
C ALA A 793 16.04 -48.84 -15.62
N PHE A 794 15.16 -49.61 -16.28
CA PHE A 794 14.78 -50.93 -15.79
C PHE A 794 15.96 -51.91 -15.73
N ALA A 795 16.85 -51.90 -16.74
CA ALA A 795 18.06 -52.73 -16.73
C ALA A 795 19.01 -52.34 -15.58
N SER A 796 19.24 -51.04 -15.36
CA SER A 796 20.13 -50.55 -14.31
C SER A 796 19.56 -50.74 -12.89
N ILE A 797 18.25 -50.61 -12.69
CA ILE A 797 17.59 -50.94 -11.40
C ILE A 797 17.72 -52.44 -11.09
N ARG A 798 17.50 -53.31 -12.08
CA ARG A 798 17.65 -54.78 -11.91
C ARG A 798 19.10 -55.17 -11.61
N ALA A 799 20.08 -54.48 -12.20
CA ALA A 799 21.50 -54.68 -11.91
C ALA A 799 21.87 -54.25 -10.47
N GLU A 800 21.49 -53.03 -10.06
CA GLU A 800 21.75 -52.51 -8.71
C GLU A 800 21.06 -53.35 -7.63
N LEU A 801 19.84 -53.86 -7.89
CA LEU A 801 19.17 -54.80 -7.00
C LEU A 801 19.98 -56.09 -6.82
N LYS A 802 20.47 -56.69 -7.91
CA LYS A 802 21.26 -57.92 -7.84
C LYS A 802 22.54 -57.74 -6.99
N GLU A 803 23.25 -56.62 -7.19
CA GLU A 803 24.43 -56.27 -6.40
C GLU A 803 24.09 -56.08 -4.91
N ARG A 804 23.03 -55.32 -4.61
CA ARG A 804 22.64 -55.02 -3.22
C ARG A 804 22.11 -56.24 -2.47
N LEU A 805 21.46 -57.18 -3.15
CA LEU A 805 21.04 -58.45 -2.56
C LEU A 805 22.25 -59.32 -2.20
N ALA A 806 23.23 -59.47 -3.11
CA ALA A 806 24.47 -60.20 -2.82
C ALA A 806 25.26 -59.60 -1.64
N PHE A 807 25.25 -58.26 -1.50
CA PHE A 807 25.81 -57.58 -0.32
C PHE A 807 25.13 -58.02 0.98
N PHE A 808 23.79 -58.05 1.03
CA PHE A 808 23.06 -58.45 2.23
C PHE A 808 23.23 -59.94 2.56
N GLU A 809 23.25 -60.80 1.55
CA GLU A 809 23.54 -62.24 1.69
C GLU A 809 24.93 -62.47 2.31
N HIS A 810 25.97 -61.82 1.79
CA HIS A 810 27.34 -61.92 2.32
C HIS A 810 27.47 -61.43 3.77
N HIS A 811 26.68 -60.44 4.18
CA HIS A 811 26.68 -59.89 5.55
C HIS A 811 25.65 -60.54 6.49
N GLY A 812 24.99 -61.64 6.07
CA GLY A 812 24.02 -62.36 6.91
C GLY A 812 22.70 -61.62 7.16
N LYS A 813 22.39 -60.56 6.41
CA LYS A 813 21.19 -59.72 6.56
C LYS A 813 20.00 -60.27 5.77
N VAL A 814 19.50 -61.43 6.18
CA VAL A 814 18.45 -62.20 5.47
C VAL A 814 17.12 -61.44 5.39
N LEU A 815 16.74 -60.71 6.46
CA LEU A 815 15.49 -59.95 6.50
C LEU A 815 15.52 -58.76 5.52
N GLU A 816 16.61 -58.00 5.51
CA GLU A 816 16.82 -56.89 4.59
C GLU A 816 16.88 -57.34 3.13
N HIS A 817 17.49 -58.50 2.86
CA HIS A 817 17.52 -59.13 1.54
C HIS A 817 16.10 -59.41 1.01
N ASP A 818 15.28 -60.15 1.78
CA ASP A 818 13.92 -60.51 1.37
C ASP A 818 13.01 -59.26 1.23
N ARG A 819 13.09 -58.33 2.20
CA ARG A 819 12.38 -57.04 2.19
C ARG A 819 12.68 -56.23 0.92
N LEU A 820 13.96 -56.06 0.59
CA LEU A 820 14.39 -55.30 -0.58
C LEU A 820 13.95 -56.02 -1.87
N SER A 821 14.16 -57.34 -1.96
CA SER A 821 13.79 -58.09 -3.16
C SER A 821 12.29 -58.04 -3.45
N ARG A 822 11.42 -58.12 -2.42
CA ARG A 822 9.97 -58.06 -2.63
C ARG A 822 9.54 -56.68 -3.09
N ARG A 823 9.99 -55.64 -2.38
CA ARG A 823 9.59 -54.25 -2.66
C ARG A 823 10.06 -53.78 -4.03
N THR A 824 11.33 -53.99 -4.39
CA THR A 824 11.82 -53.52 -5.70
C THR A 824 11.20 -54.30 -6.86
N LYS A 825 10.94 -55.60 -6.75
CA LYS A 825 10.21 -56.35 -7.80
C LYS A 825 8.79 -55.82 -7.99
N TYR A 826 8.05 -55.63 -6.89
CA TYR A 826 6.72 -55.03 -6.92
C TYR A 826 6.71 -53.62 -7.52
N ASP A 827 7.63 -52.75 -7.10
CA ASP A 827 7.76 -51.40 -7.67
C ASP A 827 8.02 -51.46 -9.19
N LEU A 828 8.88 -52.37 -9.66
CA LEU A 828 9.15 -52.54 -11.09
C LEU A 828 7.93 -53.04 -11.86
N GLU A 829 7.22 -54.06 -11.36
CA GLU A 829 5.98 -54.58 -11.96
C GLU A 829 4.91 -53.49 -12.05
N MET A 830 4.76 -52.66 -11.02
CA MET A 830 3.81 -51.54 -10.99
C MET A 830 4.18 -50.45 -12.01
N ILE A 831 5.46 -50.09 -12.16
CA ILE A 831 5.87 -49.11 -13.19
C ILE A 831 5.70 -49.71 -14.60
N GLU A 832 5.96 -51.00 -14.80
CA GLU A 832 5.85 -51.68 -16.10
C GLU A 832 4.38 -51.83 -16.55
N GLN A 833 3.46 -52.15 -15.63
CA GLN A 833 2.03 -52.34 -15.94
C GLN A 833 1.19 -51.05 -15.90
N LEU A 834 1.46 -50.15 -14.93
CA LEU A 834 0.62 -48.96 -14.67
C LEU A 834 1.33 -47.63 -14.96
N GLY A 835 2.62 -47.65 -15.30
CA GLY A 835 3.43 -46.44 -15.52
C GLY A 835 3.78 -45.66 -14.25
N TYR A 836 3.41 -46.15 -13.06
CA TYR A 836 3.63 -45.47 -11.78
C TYR A 836 3.70 -46.46 -10.60
N CYS A 837 4.51 -46.14 -9.59
CA CYS A 837 4.49 -46.80 -8.27
C CYS A 837 4.62 -45.79 -7.12
N ASN A 838 4.23 -46.20 -5.92
CA ASN A 838 4.33 -45.35 -4.72
C ASN A 838 5.80 -45.18 -4.30
N GLY A 839 6.33 -43.97 -4.48
CA GLY A 839 7.74 -43.67 -4.22
C GLY A 839 8.63 -43.82 -5.46
N ILE A 840 8.06 -43.76 -6.68
CA ILE A 840 8.79 -43.79 -7.95
C ILE A 840 9.97 -42.80 -7.99
N GLU A 841 9.89 -41.68 -7.28
CA GLU A 841 10.97 -40.70 -7.19
C GLU A 841 12.30 -41.29 -6.68
N ASN A 842 12.26 -42.35 -5.87
CA ASN A 842 13.47 -43.02 -5.37
C ASN A 842 14.32 -43.66 -6.48
N TYR A 843 13.74 -43.88 -7.66
CA TYR A 843 14.41 -44.40 -8.85
C TYR A 843 14.82 -43.29 -9.83
N SER A 844 14.62 -42.01 -9.50
CA SER A 844 14.80 -40.87 -10.44
C SER A 844 16.17 -40.87 -11.13
N ARG A 845 17.28 -41.12 -10.42
CA ARG A 845 18.61 -41.20 -11.03
C ARG A 845 18.71 -42.19 -12.19
N HIS A 846 18.03 -43.33 -12.10
CA HIS A 846 18.00 -44.31 -13.19
C HIS A 846 17.18 -43.78 -14.38
N PHE A 847 16.02 -43.19 -14.12
CA PHE A 847 15.15 -42.61 -15.16
C PHE A 847 15.72 -41.34 -15.82
N ASP A 848 16.51 -40.56 -15.09
CA ASP A 848 17.24 -39.38 -15.59
C ASP A 848 18.51 -39.76 -16.38
N GLY A 849 18.88 -41.05 -16.43
CA GLY A 849 20.16 -41.50 -17.02
C GLY A 849 21.42 -41.01 -16.30
N ARG A 850 21.29 -40.50 -15.07
CA ARG A 850 22.40 -39.89 -14.31
C ARG A 850 23.33 -40.94 -13.74
N LEU A 851 24.63 -40.64 -13.69
CA LEU A 851 25.61 -41.47 -12.99
C LEU A 851 25.43 -41.35 -11.46
N PRO A 852 25.73 -42.41 -10.67
CA PRO A 852 25.65 -42.36 -9.21
C PRO A 852 26.40 -41.15 -8.62
N GLY A 853 25.79 -40.47 -7.65
CA GLY A 853 26.33 -39.28 -7.00
C GLY A 853 26.16 -37.96 -7.76
N GLN A 854 25.80 -37.97 -9.06
CA GLN A 854 25.57 -36.73 -9.83
C GLN A 854 24.45 -35.88 -9.21
N PRO A 855 24.55 -34.54 -9.31
CA PRO A 855 23.49 -33.65 -8.82
C PRO A 855 22.15 -33.92 -9.51
N PRO A 856 21.02 -33.75 -8.80
CA PRO A 856 19.69 -33.68 -9.41
C PRO A 856 19.55 -32.47 -10.34
N TYR A 857 18.60 -32.53 -11.27
CA TYR A 857 18.13 -31.33 -11.97
C TYR A 857 17.22 -30.53 -11.04
N THR A 858 17.35 -29.21 -11.00
CA THR A 858 16.58 -28.35 -10.09
C THR A 858 16.00 -27.13 -10.79
N LEU A 859 15.24 -26.28 -10.08
CA LEU A 859 14.75 -25.02 -10.65
C LEU A 859 15.91 -24.13 -11.13
N MET A 860 17.08 -24.24 -10.50
CA MET A 860 18.29 -23.48 -10.87
C MET A 860 18.80 -23.90 -12.25
N GLU A 861 18.77 -25.21 -12.57
CA GLU A 861 19.07 -25.70 -13.92
C GLU A 861 18.16 -25.08 -14.98
N TYR A 862 16.86 -24.90 -14.72
CA TYR A 862 15.94 -24.23 -15.64
C TYR A 862 16.38 -22.77 -15.93
N PHE A 863 16.82 -22.03 -14.91
CA PHE A 863 17.36 -20.67 -15.10
C PHE A 863 18.64 -20.67 -15.94
N THR A 864 19.59 -21.56 -15.65
CA THR A 864 20.84 -21.65 -16.43
C THR A 864 20.61 -22.10 -17.88
N HIS A 865 19.62 -22.99 -18.09
CA HIS A 865 19.26 -23.51 -19.41
C HIS A 865 18.54 -22.45 -20.27
N GLY A 866 17.45 -21.86 -19.75
CA GLY A 866 16.62 -20.92 -20.50
C GLY A 866 17.18 -19.50 -20.61
N SER A 867 17.91 -19.01 -19.60
CA SER A 867 18.34 -17.60 -19.53
C SER A 867 19.85 -17.37 -19.64
N ARG A 868 20.69 -18.39 -19.44
CA ARG A 868 22.17 -18.37 -19.34
C ARG A 868 22.75 -17.48 -18.22
N GLU A 869 22.23 -16.28 -18.03
CA GLU A 869 22.54 -15.37 -16.92
C GLU A 869 21.25 -15.00 -16.17
N PHE A 870 21.29 -15.05 -14.84
CA PHE A 870 20.17 -14.71 -13.97
C PHE A 870 20.69 -14.13 -12.65
N LEU A 871 19.83 -13.44 -11.90
CA LEU A 871 20.13 -12.88 -10.59
C LEU A 871 19.49 -13.75 -9.49
N THR A 872 20.24 -14.12 -8.46
CA THR A 872 19.66 -14.68 -7.24
C THR A 872 19.55 -13.60 -6.17
N ILE A 873 18.39 -13.48 -5.52
CA ILE A 873 18.19 -12.69 -4.31
C ILE A 873 17.87 -13.68 -3.19
N ILE A 874 18.64 -13.70 -2.11
CA ILE A 874 18.40 -14.59 -0.97
C ILE A 874 17.92 -13.74 0.20
N ASP A 875 16.62 -13.74 0.46
CA ASP A 875 16.01 -12.97 1.54
C ASP A 875 16.18 -13.66 2.89
N GLU A 876 16.39 -12.85 3.93
CA GLU A 876 16.81 -13.27 5.28
C GLU A 876 17.95 -14.31 5.20
N SER A 877 19.02 -13.98 4.46
CA SER A 877 20.09 -14.90 4.02
C SER A 877 20.70 -15.77 5.11
N HIS A 878 20.90 -15.21 6.30
CA HIS A 878 21.47 -15.85 7.48
C HIS A 878 20.63 -17.02 8.03
N MET A 879 19.35 -17.13 7.64
CA MET A 879 18.50 -18.30 7.88
C MET A 879 18.38 -19.17 6.62
N THR A 880 18.20 -18.55 5.46
CA THR A 880 17.98 -19.27 4.19
C THR A 880 19.21 -20.09 3.77
N ILE A 881 20.43 -19.59 4.00
CA ILE A 881 21.69 -20.29 3.68
C ILE A 881 21.91 -21.54 4.56
N PRO A 882 21.84 -21.48 5.91
CA PRO A 882 21.92 -22.68 6.74
C PRO A 882 20.82 -23.71 6.43
N GLN A 883 19.60 -23.25 6.11
CA GLN A 883 18.51 -24.14 5.74
C GLN A 883 18.84 -24.91 4.44
N VAL A 884 19.30 -24.21 3.39
CA VAL A 884 19.77 -24.83 2.13
C VAL A 884 20.85 -25.88 2.39
N GLY A 885 21.83 -25.59 3.25
CA GLY A 885 22.87 -26.55 3.64
C GLY A 885 22.35 -27.78 4.40
N GLY A 886 21.33 -27.60 5.25
CA GLY A 886 20.75 -28.67 6.06
C GLY A 886 19.85 -29.66 5.29
N MET A 887 19.26 -29.26 4.17
CA MET A 887 18.27 -30.11 3.46
C MET A 887 18.87 -31.44 2.99
N PHE A 888 20.12 -31.43 2.51
CA PHE A 888 20.79 -32.65 2.03
C PHE A 888 21.14 -33.62 3.17
N GLU A 889 21.75 -33.15 4.26
CA GLU A 889 22.16 -34.04 5.35
C GLU A 889 20.95 -34.68 6.06
N GLY A 890 19.84 -33.94 6.20
CA GLY A 890 18.59 -34.49 6.74
C GLY A 890 17.96 -35.56 5.84
N ASP A 891 17.93 -35.34 4.51
CA ASP A 891 17.42 -36.32 3.56
C ASP A 891 18.31 -37.58 3.49
N LYS A 892 19.63 -37.38 3.49
CA LYS A 892 20.63 -38.44 3.52
C LYS A 892 20.48 -39.30 4.77
N ALA A 893 20.45 -38.71 5.97
CA ALA A 893 20.32 -39.46 7.23
C ALA A 893 19.05 -40.31 7.28
N ARG A 894 17.90 -39.77 6.84
CA ARG A 894 16.63 -40.50 6.71
C ARG A 894 16.77 -41.70 5.78
N LYS A 895 17.42 -41.52 4.62
CA LYS A 895 17.61 -42.57 3.62
C LYS A 895 18.64 -43.61 4.02
N THR A 896 19.65 -43.26 4.81
CA THR A 896 20.63 -44.22 5.36
C THR A 896 19.91 -45.38 6.04
N ASN A 897 19.00 -45.10 6.97
CA ASN A 897 18.22 -46.13 7.66
C ASN A 897 17.40 -46.99 6.69
N LEU A 898 16.75 -46.38 5.69
CA LEU A 898 15.97 -47.12 4.68
C LEU A 898 16.84 -48.05 3.83
N ILE A 899 18.06 -47.64 3.49
CA ILE A 899 18.97 -48.39 2.60
C ILE A 899 19.78 -49.44 3.37
N GLU A 900 20.12 -49.19 4.63
CA GLU A 900 20.81 -50.15 5.51
C GLU A 900 19.90 -51.27 6.03
N HIS A 901 18.59 -51.00 6.12
CA HIS A 901 17.55 -51.94 6.51
C HIS A 901 16.67 -52.44 5.34
N GLY A 902 17.14 -52.32 4.10
CA GLY A 902 16.55 -53.01 2.94
C GLY A 902 15.16 -52.52 2.52
N PHE A 903 14.75 -51.30 2.86
CA PHE A 903 13.52 -50.67 2.35
C PHE A 903 13.72 -50.02 0.97
N ARG A 904 14.92 -49.54 0.65
CA ARG A 904 15.25 -48.88 -0.63
C ARG A 904 16.64 -49.24 -1.14
N LEU A 905 16.84 -49.11 -2.46
CA LEU A 905 18.14 -49.26 -3.12
C LEU A 905 19.08 -48.07 -2.84
N PRO A 906 20.41 -48.24 -2.99
CA PRO A 906 21.38 -47.14 -2.89
C PRO A 906 21.06 -45.92 -3.77
N SER A 907 20.48 -46.14 -4.97
CA SER A 907 19.95 -45.09 -5.86
C SER A 907 19.00 -44.09 -5.21
N ALA A 908 18.30 -44.45 -4.13
CA ALA A 908 17.44 -43.51 -3.43
C ALA A 908 18.23 -42.30 -2.87
N TYR A 909 19.53 -42.44 -2.58
CA TYR A 909 20.39 -41.30 -2.22
C TYR A 909 20.48 -40.24 -3.33
N ASP A 910 20.38 -40.63 -4.60
CA ASP A 910 20.54 -39.71 -5.74
C ASP A 910 19.25 -38.92 -6.06
N ASN A 911 18.12 -39.28 -5.43
CA ASN A 911 16.86 -38.52 -5.42
C ASN A 911 16.82 -37.47 -4.28
N ARG A 912 17.86 -36.64 -4.21
CA ARG A 912 18.15 -35.74 -3.10
C ARG A 912 17.89 -34.27 -3.49
N PRO A 913 17.88 -33.32 -2.53
CA PRO A 913 18.22 -31.94 -2.85
C PRO A 913 19.71 -31.78 -3.21
N LEU A 914 20.07 -30.63 -3.76
CA LEU A 914 21.48 -30.25 -3.97
C LEU A 914 22.24 -30.24 -2.65
N ARG A 915 23.52 -30.64 -2.69
CA ARG A 915 24.48 -30.34 -1.63
C ARG A 915 24.81 -28.84 -1.66
N PHE A 916 25.30 -28.31 -0.55
CA PHE A 916 25.67 -26.89 -0.47
C PHE A 916 26.75 -26.51 -1.50
N ASP A 917 27.76 -27.36 -1.72
CA ASP A 917 28.82 -27.14 -2.72
C ASP A 917 28.31 -27.19 -4.17
N GLU A 918 27.17 -27.85 -4.40
CA GLU A 918 26.52 -27.92 -5.72
C GLU A 918 25.64 -26.70 -5.96
N PHE A 919 24.98 -26.21 -4.91
CA PHE A 919 24.20 -24.97 -4.88
C PHE A 919 25.10 -23.74 -5.13
N GLU A 920 26.23 -23.61 -4.42
CA GLU A 920 27.18 -22.51 -4.62
C GLU A 920 27.67 -22.37 -6.07
N LYS A 921 27.80 -23.49 -6.79
CA LYS A 921 28.22 -23.51 -8.21
C LYS A 921 27.10 -23.08 -9.18
N ARG A 922 25.86 -22.92 -8.69
CA ARG A 922 24.64 -22.72 -9.51
C ARG A 922 23.92 -21.40 -9.26
N ILE A 923 24.15 -20.72 -8.14
CA ILE A 923 23.42 -19.48 -7.78
C ILE A 923 23.66 -18.30 -8.72
N GLY A 924 24.73 -18.32 -9.52
CA GLY A 924 25.11 -17.17 -10.35
C GLY A 924 25.39 -15.91 -9.52
N PRO A 925 25.27 -14.71 -10.11
CA PRO A 925 25.28 -13.44 -9.38
C PRO A 925 24.21 -13.43 -8.27
N VAL A 926 24.62 -13.21 -7.03
CA VAL A 926 23.74 -13.24 -5.85
C VAL A 926 23.81 -11.97 -5.02
N VAL A 927 22.64 -11.50 -4.57
CA VAL A 927 22.47 -10.50 -3.52
C VAL A 927 21.85 -11.16 -2.30
N TYR A 928 22.65 -11.33 -1.25
CA TYR A 928 22.19 -11.74 0.07
C TYR A 928 21.49 -10.57 0.76
N VAL A 929 20.20 -10.67 1.09
CA VAL A 929 19.47 -9.63 1.81
C VAL A 929 19.29 -10.10 3.25
N SER A 930 19.86 -9.36 4.21
CA SER A 930 19.70 -9.70 5.63
C SER A 930 20.02 -8.52 6.54
N ALA A 931 19.18 -8.29 7.53
CA ALA A 931 19.50 -7.38 8.63
C ALA A 931 20.66 -7.90 9.52
N THR A 932 21.04 -9.17 9.43
CA THR A 932 22.09 -9.82 10.25
C THR A 932 22.91 -10.84 9.45
N PRO A 933 23.70 -10.41 8.44
CA PRO A 933 24.46 -11.34 7.59
C PRO A 933 25.42 -12.20 8.43
N ALA A 934 25.39 -13.51 8.23
CA ALA A 934 26.21 -14.44 9.00
C ALA A 934 27.66 -14.50 8.45
N ALA A 935 28.50 -15.34 9.06
CA ALA A 935 29.92 -15.46 8.71
C ALA A 935 30.16 -15.89 7.25
N TYR A 936 29.22 -16.65 6.66
CA TYR A 936 29.29 -17.10 5.27
C TYR A 936 29.16 -15.90 4.32
N GLU A 937 28.08 -15.13 4.41
CA GLU A 937 27.80 -13.99 3.51
C GLU A 937 28.88 -12.92 3.64
N ARG A 938 29.37 -12.66 4.87
CA ARG A 938 30.46 -11.70 5.13
C ARG A 938 31.81 -12.13 4.53
N LYS A 939 32.09 -13.43 4.48
CA LYS A 939 33.33 -13.97 3.90
C LYS A 939 33.28 -14.03 2.37
N LYS A 940 32.09 -14.22 1.82
CA LYS A 940 31.84 -14.41 0.38
C LYS A 940 31.61 -13.11 -0.38
N SER A 941 30.87 -12.17 0.22
CA SER A 941 30.47 -10.95 -0.47
C SER A 941 31.67 -10.06 -0.78
N THR A 942 31.85 -9.72 -2.06
CA THR A 942 32.84 -8.72 -2.50
C THR A 942 32.50 -7.34 -1.96
N ARG A 943 31.20 -7.05 -1.76
CA ARG A 943 30.68 -5.80 -1.19
C ARG A 943 29.54 -6.08 -0.21
N ILE A 944 29.58 -5.41 0.94
CA ILE A 944 28.45 -5.28 1.86
C ILE A 944 27.94 -3.84 1.72
N VAL A 945 26.67 -3.70 1.33
CA VAL A 945 25.97 -2.44 1.13
C VAL A 945 25.02 -2.23 2.30
N GLU A 946 25.16 -1.15 3.06
CA GLU A 946 24.33 -0.90 4.25
C GLU A 946 23.03 -0.16 3.89
N GLN A 947 21.91 -0.60 4.46
CA GLN A 947 20.60 0.07 4.39
C GLN A 947 19.93 0.01 5.78
N ILE A 948 20.57 0.67 6.75
CA ILE A 948 20.27 0.63 8.19
C ILE A 948 19.37 1.78 8.66
N VAL A 949 19.25 2.85 7.87
CA VAL A 949 18.41 4.01 8.19
C VAL A 949 16.96 3.68 7.83
N ARG A 950 16.10 3.59 8.85
CA ARG A 950 14.67 3.34 8.65
C ARG A 950 13.98 4.62 8.17
N PRO A 951 13.12 4.59 7.12
CA PRO A 951 12.37 5.77 6.66
C PRO A 951 11.48 6.44 7.73
N THR A 952 11.16 5.75 8.82
CA THR A 952 10.39 6.29 9.96
C THR A 952 11.28 6.80 11.12
N GLY A 953 12.59 6.89 10.90
CA GLY A 953 13.57 7.28 11.92
C GLY A 953 13.78 6.28 13.07
N LEU A 954 13.09 5.13 13.06
CA LEU A 954 13.19 4.15 14.14
C LEU A 954 14.62 3.65 14.31
N VAL A 955 15.13 3.77 15.54
CA VAL A 955 16.46 3.32 15.94
C VAL A 955 16.40 1.90 16.52
N ASP A 956 17.52 1.19 16.46
CA ASP A 956 17.69 -0.10 17.14
C ASP A 956 17.51 0.10 18.67
N PRO A 957 16.85 -0.83 19.37
CA PRO A 957 16.32 -0.63 20.72
C PRO A 957 17.42 -0.61 21.80
N GLU A 958 17.06 -0.11 22.99
CA GLU A 958 17.94 -0.22 24.16
C GLU A 958 18.00 -1.68 24.65
N VAL A 959 19.19 -2.15 24.99
CA VAL A 959 19.42 -3.50 25.53
C VAL A 959 19.92 -3.40 26.97
N ILE A 960 19.19 -4.01 27.90
CA ILE A 960 19.51 -4.06 29.34
C ILE A 960 19.92 -5.50 29.69
N ILE A 961 20.97 -5.65 30.50
CA ILE A 961 21.35 -6.93 31.11
C ILE A 961 20.89 -6.98 32.57
N ARG A 962 20.40 -8.15 33.00
CA ARG A 962 19.98 -8.46 34.38
C ARG A 962 20.50 -9.85 34.77
N PRO A 963 20.79 -10.10 36.06
CA PRO A 963 21.16 -11.45 36.51
C PRO A 963 19.99 -12.42 36.32
N VAL A 964 20.31 -13.70 36.17
CA VAL A 964 19.36 -14.81 36.11
C VAL A 964 18.83 -15.10 37.53
N THR A 965 19.74 -15.12 38.50
CA THR A 965 19.46 -15.47 39.89
C THR A 965 19.20 -14.25 40.78
N GLY A 966 18.21 -14.37 41.68
CA GLY A 966 17.89 -13.34 42.67
C GLY A 966 18.78 -13.46 43.91
N GLY A 967 19.41 -12.35 44.31
CA GLY A 967 20.20 -12.24 45.55
C GLY A 967 19.45 -11.45 46.63
N LYS A 968 20.04 -11.28 47.82
CA LYS A 968 19.48 -10.38 48.86
C LYS A 968 19.37 -8.94 48.34
N GLY A 969 18.17 -8.55 47.90
CA GLY A 969 17.86 -7.23 47.32
C GLY A 969 17.70 -7.20 45.79
N ASN A 970 18.01 -8.28 45.07
CA ASN A 970 17.85 -8.38 43.61
C ASN A 970 16.77 -9.40 43.25
N LYS A 971 15.86 -9.02 42.34
CA LYS A 971 14.81 -9.89 41.80
C LYS A 971 15.42 -10.96 40.88
N SER A 972 14.85 -12.16 40.89
CA SER A 972 15.17 -13.22 39.91
C SER A 972 14.65 -12.89 38.51
N GLN A 973 15.13 -13.59 37.48
CA GLN A 973 14.71 -13.32 36.10
C GLN A 973 13.19 -13.37 35.88
N VAL A 974 12.49 -14.28 36.58
CA VAL A 974 11.02 -14.42 36.45
C VAL A 974 10.29 -13.28 37.18
N GLU A 975 10.79 -12.82 38.33
CA GLU A 975 10.19 -11.72 39.09
C GLU A 975 10.35 -10.37 38.40
N ASP A 976 11.54 -10.07 37.87
CA ASP A 976 11.78 -8.87 37.04
C ASP A 976 11.00 -8.94 35.72
N LEU A 977 10.89 -10.14 35.11
CA LEU A 977 10.07 -10.34 33.92
C LEU A 977 8.58 -10.07 34.19
N VAL A 978 8.01 -10.60 35.27
CA VAL A 978 6.59 -10.38 35.62
C VAL A 978 6.31 -8.91 35.85
N GLU A 979 7.17 -8.19 36.60
CA GLU A 979 7.03 -6.75 36.81
C GLU A 979 7.07 -5.95 35.50
N ARG A 980 8.01 -6.30 34.60
CA ARG A 980 8.11 -5.67 33.27
C ARG A 980 6.90 -5.97 32.39
N ILE A 981 6.45 -7.23 32.35
CA ILE A 981 5.24 -7.66 31.64
C ILE A 981 4.04 -6.87 32.14
N GLU A 982 3.81 -6.83 33.45
CA GLU A 982 2.73 -6.04 34.03
C GLU A 982 2.82 -4.57 33.64
N GLY A 983 4.04 -4.00 33.61
CA GLY A 983 4.29 -2.65 33.10
C GLY A 983 3.85 -2.46 31.65
N ARG A 984 4.15 -3.42 30.76
CA ARG A 984 3.75 -3.39 29.34
C ARG A 984 2.25 -3.65 29.13
N VAL A 985 1.66 -4.57 29.88
CA VAL A 985 0.20 -4.81 29.90
C VAL A 985 -0.55 -3.55 30.36
N LYS A 986 -0.07 -2.88 31.42
CA LYS A 986 -0.59 -1.57 31.89
C LYS A 986 -0.40 -0.45 30.84
N ALA A 987 0.58 -0.56 29.94
CA ALA A 987 0.77 0.33 28.80
C ALA A 987 -0.07 -0.04 27.56
N GLY A 988 -0.72 -1.22 27.55
CA GLY A 988 -1.46 -1.76 26.41
C GLY A 988 -0.57 -2.30 25.28
N GLU A 989 0.72 -2.51 25.56
CA GLU A 989 1.75 -2.98 24.62
C GLU A 989 1.88 -4.52 24.70
N ARG A 990 2.66 -5.14 23.80
CA ARG A 990 2.92 -6.58 23.79
C ARG A 990 4.33 -6.92 24.21
N THR A 991 4.48 -8.10 24.82
CA THR A 991 5.77 -8.66 25.20
C THR A 991 6.04 -9.95 24.45
N LEU A 992 7.25 -10.10 23.91
CA LEU A 992 7.79 -11.38 23.45
C LEU A 992 8.77 -11.91 24.49
N VAL A 993 8.65 -13.18 24.86
CA VAL A 993 9.59 -13.85 25.77
C VAL A 993 10.22 -15.02 25.03
N THR A 994 11.55 -15.08 25.00
CA THR A 994 12.30 -16.19 24.40
C THR A 994 12.93 -17.06 25.48
N THR A 995 12.54 -18.33 25.53
CA THR A 995 13.12 -19.37 26.41
C THR A 995 14.13 -20.22 25.65
N LEU A 996 14.73 -21.22 26.31
CA LEU A 996 15.62 -22.20 25.68
C LEU A 996 14.91 -23.50 25.27
N THR A 997 13.83 -23.89 25.96
CA THR A 997 13.14 -25.18 25.73
C THR A 997 11.63 -25.01 25.64
N LYS A 998 10.95 -25.98 24.99
CA LYS A 998 9.49 -26.05 24.89
C LYS A 998 8.84 -26.10 26.27
N LYS A 999 9.30 -27.03 27.11
CA LYS A 999 8.85 -27.17 28.49
C LYS A 999 8.97 -25.86 29.28
N MET A 1000 10.09 -25.14 29.18
CA MET A 1000 10.20 -23.82 29.83
C MET A 1000 9.26 -22.76 29.26
N ALA A 1001 8.86 -22.86 27.99
CA ALA A 1001 7.84 -21.98 27.41
C ALA A 1001 6.43 -22.34 27.92
N GLU A 1002 6.13 -23.63 28.07
CA GLU A 1002 4.90 -24.18 28.64
C GLU A 1002 4.79 -23.83 30.13
N ASP A 1003 5.76 -24.26 30.96
CA ASP A 1003 5.85 -24.00 32.41
C ASP A 1003 5.71 -22.50 32.72
N LEU A 1004 6.40 -21.63 31.96
CA LEU A 1004 6.32 -20.18 32.12
C LEU A 1004 4.95 -19.62 31.69
N THR A 1005 4.33 -20.20 30.66
CA THR A 1005 3.00 -19.82 30.20
C THR A 1005 1.94 -20.18 31.24
N GLU A 1006 2.03 -21.36 31.87
CA GLU A 1006 1.15 -21.75 32.97
C GLU A 1006 1.33 -20.83 34.17
N TYR A 1007 2.56 -20.59 34.63
CA TYR A 1007 2.86 -19.69 35.74
C TYR A 1007 2.37 -18.24 35.50
N LEU A 1008 2.44 -17.74 34.26
CA LEU A 1008 1.88 -16.44 33.89
C LEU A 1008 0.33 -16.47 33.84
N LYS A 1009 -0.29 -17.57 33.40
CA LYS A 1009 -1.76 -17.77 33.44
C LYS A 1009 -2.28 -17.81 34.88
N GLU A 1010 -1.59 -18.46 35.81
CA GLU A 1010 -1.92 -18.45 37.24
C GLU A 1010 -1.92 -17.04 37.85
N ARG A 1011 -1.00 -16.17 37.39
CA ARG A 1011 -0.96 -14.74 37.76
C ARG A 1011 -1.97 -13.87 37.00
N THR A 1012 -2.96 -14.46 36.32
CA THR A 1012 -3.99 -13.77 35.53
C THR A 1012 -3.47 -12.98 34.32
N ILE A 1013 -2.22 -13.23 33.88
CA ILE A 1013 -1.66 -12.61 32.68
C ILE A 1013 -2.17 -13.37 31.45
N LYS A 1014 -2.65 -12.64 30.43
CA LYS A 1014 -3.06 -13.26 29.18
C LYS A 1014 -1.84 -13.57 28.34
N VAL A 1015 -1.51 -14.85 28.24
CA VAL A 1015 -0.33 -15.35 27.54
C VAL A 1015 -0.69 -16.57 26.70
N GLU A 1016 -0.02 -16.75 25.58
CA GLU A 1016 0.04 -18.03 24.88
C GLU A 1016 1.49 -18.37 24.51
N TYR A 1017 1.74 -19.63 24.14
CA TYR A 1017 3.06 -20.10 23.72
C TYR A 1017 3.16 -20.30 22.20
N LEU A 1018 4.39 -20.37 21.69
CA LEU A 1018 4.68 -20.73 20.29
C LEU A 1018 5.98 -21.53 20.16
N HIS A 1019 5.85 -22.84 19.92
CA HIS A 1019 6.95 -23.78 19.64
C HIS A 1019 6.67 -24.61 18.37
N SER A 1020 7.64 -25.47 18.00
CA SER A 1020 7.73 -26.14 16.70
C SER A 1020 6.63 -27.15 16.34
N GLU A 1021 5.69 -27.43 17.25
CA GLU A 1021 4.57 -28.37 17.01
C GLU A 1021 3.27 -27.64 16.66
N VAL A 1022 3.19 -26.34 16.94
CA VAL A 1022 2.08 -25.48 16.50
C VAL A 1022 2.09 -25.44 14.97
N GLN A 1023 0.98 -25.85 14.36
CA GLN A 1023 0.88 -25.94 12.90
C GLN A 1023 0.98 -24.54 12.25
N THR A 1024 1.46 -24.47 11.00
CA THR A 1024 1.69 -23.17 10.32
C THR A 1024 0.44 -22.27 10.27
N LEU A 1025 -0.75 -22.84 10.10
CA LEU A 1025 -2.02 -22.11 10.10
C LEU A 1025 -2.37 -21.58 11.50
N GLU A 1026 -2.27 -22.44 12.51
CA GLU A 1026 -2.49 -22.10 13.92
C GLU A 1026 -1.49 -21.05 14.42
N ARG A 1027 -0.21 -21.14 14.00
CA ARG A 1027 0.81 -20.12 14.25
C ARG A 1027 0.37 -18.75 13.72
N ILE A 1028 -0.14 -18.67 12.48
CA ILE A 1028 -0.65 -17.42 11.89
C ILE A 1028 -1.82 -16.88 12.71
N GLU A 1029 -2.69 -17.73 13.24
CA GLU A 1029 -3.79 -17.35 14.12
C GLU A 1029 -3.30 -16.84 15.49
N ILE A 1030 -2.37 -17.54 16.16
CA ILE A 1030 -1.77 -17.13 17.44
C ILE A 1030 -1.10 -15.75 17.30
N ILE A 1031 -0.28 -15.54 16.26
CA ILE A 1031 0.34 -14.25 15.95
C ILE A 1031 -0.72 -13.17 15.73
N THR A 1032 -1.74 -13.48 14.92
CA THR A 1032 -2.89 -12.61 14.66
C THR A 1032 -3.61 -12.23 15.96
N ASN A 1033 -3.72 -13.16 16.90
CA ASN A 1033 -4.43 -12.99 18.16
C ASN A 1033 -3.63 -12.18 19.19
N LEU A 1034 -2.30 -12.32 19.25
CA LEU A 1034 -1.41 -11.41 19.99
C LEU A 1034 -1.59 -9.96 19.50
N ARG A 1035 -1.51 -9.76 18.17
CA ARG A 1035 -1.64 -8.43 17.55
C ARG A 1035 -3.03 -7.81 17.73
N LYS A 1036 -4.10 -8.63 17.73
CA LYS A 1036 -5.47 -8.20 18.08
C LYS A 1036 -5.63 -7.86 19.58
N GLY A 1037 -4.73 -8.33 20.46
CA GLY A 1037 -4.86 -8.19 21.91
C GLY A 1037 -5.84 -9.17 22.55
N HIS A 1038 -6.03 -10.35 21.96
CA HIS A 1038 -6.71 -11.45 22.66
C HIS A 1038 -5.87 -11.95 23.84
N PHE A 1039 -4.54 -11.91 23.69
CA PHE A 1039 -3.56 -12.05 24.76
C PHE A 1039 -2.42 -11.02 24.57
N ASP A 1040 -1.64 -10.82 25.62
CA ASP A 1040 -0.70 -9.69 25.76
C ASP A 1040 0.79 -10.12 25.71
N VAL A 1041 1.07 -11.38 26.03
CA VAL A 1041 2.42 -11.98 26.06
C VAL A 1041 2.47 -13.19 25.14
N LEU A 1042 3.52 -13.32 24.34
CA LEU A 1042 3.81 -14.54 23.58
C LEU A 1042 5.15 -15.12 24.04
N VAL A 1043 5.12 -16.31 24.63
CA VAL A 1043 6.32 -17.05 25.04
C VAL A 1043 6.70 -18.02 23.94
N GLY A 1044 7.98 -18.11 23.57
CA GLY A 1044 8.40 -19.02 22.51
C GLY A 1044 9.87 -19.33 22.58
N VAL A 1045 10.31 -20.24 21.70
CA VAL A 1045 11.71 -20.69 21.66
C VAL A 1045 12.43 -20.02 20.47
N ASN A 1046 12.25 -20.58 19.26
CA ASN A 1046 12.87 -20.07 18.04
C ASN A 1046 11.91 -19.24 17.16
N LEU A 1047 10.60 -19.56 17.19
CA LEU A 1047 9.62 -19.08 16.21
C LEU A 1047 9.26 -17.59 16.30
N LEU A 1048 9.83 -16.85 17.26
CA LEU A 1048 9.63 -15.41 17.46
C LEU A 1048 10.61 -14.53 16.64
N ARG A 1049 11.50 -15.13 15.84
CA ARG A 1049 12.66 -14.47 15.22
C ARG A 1049 12.49 -14.00 13.78
N GLU A 1050 11.56 -14.57 13.02
CA GLU A 1050 11.54 -14.52 11.54
C GLU A 1050 10.17 -14.13 11.02
N GLY A 1051 10.09 -13.27 9.99
CA GLY A 1051 8.82 -12.89 9.32
C GLY A 1051 7.80 -12.13 10.16
N LEU A 1052 8.07 -11.90 11.45
CA LEU A 1052 7.12 -11.31 12.40
C LEU A 1052 7.22 -9.79 12.47
N ASP A 1053 6.41 -9.12 11.66
CA ASP A 1053 6.23 -7.67 11.67
C ASP A 1053 5.15 -7.26 12.71
N MET A 1054 5.59 -7.03 13.95
CA MET A 1054 4.71 -6.75 15.10
C MET A 1054 5.10 -5.45 15.82
N PRO A 1055 4.67 -4.28 15.31
CA PRO A 1055 4.97 -3.00 15.96
C PRO A 1055 4.29 -2.82 17.33
N GLU A 1056 3.34 -3.69 17.66
CA GLU A 1056 2.69 -3.73 18.97
C GLU A 1056 3.63 -4.20 20.09
N VAL A 1057 4.76 -4.84 19.75
CA VAL A 1057 5.77 -5.32 20.70
C VAL A 1057 6.70 -4.18 21.13
N SER A 1058 6.75 -3.89 22.44
CA SER A 1058 7.69 -2.91 23.02
C SER A 1058 8.73 -3.55 23.94
N LEU A 1059 8.52 -4.79 24.38
CA LEU A 1059 9.46 -5.53 25.22
C LEU A 1059 9.79 -6.88 24.58
N VAL A 1060 11.08 -7.16 24.47
CA VAL A 1060 11.58 -8.50 24.17
C VAL A 1060 12.44 -8.96 25.34
N ALA A 1061 12.05 -10.05 25.98
CA ALA A 1061 12.79 -10.69 27.05
C ALA A 1061 13.51 -11.93 26.52
N ILE A 1062 14.80 -12.04 26.83
CA ILE A 1062 15.67 -13.16 26.49
C ILE A 1062 16.10 -13.81 27.81
N LEU A 1063 15.43 -14.88 28.21
CA LEU A 1063 15.81 -15.66 29.39
C LEU A 1063 17.09 -16.43 29.11
N ASP A 1064 17.90 -16.68 30.14
CA ASP A 1064 19.11 -17.51 30.06
C ASP A 1064 20.01 -17.11 28.86
N GLY A 1065 20.23 -15.80 28.72
CA GLY A 1065 20.94 -15.15 27.63
C GLY A 1065 22.40 -15.57 27.50
N ASP A 1066 23.01 -15.97 28.61
CA ASP A 1066 24.40 -16.43 28.69
C ASP A 1066 24.62 -17.91 28.31
N LYS A 1067 23.55 -18.65 28.03
CA LYS A 1067 23.65 -20.04 27.56
C LYS A 1067 23.94 -20.04 26.06
N GLU A 1068 25.23 -19.91 25.72
CA GLU A 1068 25.68 -19.96 24.32
C GLU A 1068 25.21 -21.24 23.60
N GLY A 1069 24.92 -21.07 22.32
CA GLY A 1069 24.30 -22.09 21.46
C GLY A 1069 23.47 -21.42 20.38
N PHE A 1070 22.80 -22.22 19.54
CA PHE A 1070 22.01 -21.70 18.42
C PHE A 1070 21.00 -20.62 18.85
N LEU A 1071 20.34 -20.79 20.00
CA LEU A 1071 19.34 -19.83 20.48
C LEU A 1071 19.93 -18.53 21.07
N ARG A 1072 21.23 -18.45 21.35
CA ARG A 1072 21.89 -17.25 21.93
C ARG A 1072 23.16 -16.83 21.17
N SER A 1073 23.29 -17.25 19.92
CA SER A 1073 24.31 -16.75 19.00
C SER A 1073 24.14 -15.25 18.75
N GLU A 1074 25.23 -14.59 18.35
CA GLU A 1074 25.23 -13.17 17.93
C GLU A 1074 24.07 -12.84 16.95
N THR A 1075 23.91 -13.64 15.90
CA THR A 1075 22.83 -13.48 14.91
C THR A 1075 21.45 -13.59 15.54
N SER A 1076 21.22 -14.63 16.35
CA SER A 1076 19.96 -14.86 17.06
C SER A 1076 19.62 -13.72 18.02
N LEU A 1077 20.61 -13.20 18.73
CA LEU A 1077 20.44 -12.08 19.65
C LEU A 1077 20.08 -10.81 18.88
N VAL A 1078 20.83 -10.43 17.84
CA VAL A 1078 20.53 -9.21 17.04
C VAL A 1078 19.16 -9.30 16.34
N GLN A 1079 18.76 -10.46 15.82
CA GLN A 1079 17.39 -10.64 15.29
C GLN A 1079 16.31 -10.48 16.36
N THR A 1080 16.52 -11.08 17.53
CA THR A 1080 15.56 -11.05 18.64
C THR A 1080 15.43 -9.63 19.19
N ILE A 1081 16.56 -8.92 19.33
CA ILE A 1081 16.65 -7.48 19.59
C ILE A 1081 15.84 -6.69 18.54
N GLY A 1082 16.03 -7.01 17.25
CA GLY A 1082 15.34 -6.38 16.13
C GLY A 1082 13.81 -6.47 16.16
N ARG A 1083 13.21 -7.38 16.94
CA ARG A 1083 11.75 -7.45 17.12
C ARG A 1083 11.20 -6.29 17.94
N ALA A 1084 12.00 -5.68 18.82
CA ALA A 1084 11.65 -4.43 19.51
C ALA A 1084 11.91 -3.17 18.66
N ALA A 1085 12.76 -3.24 17.61
CA ALA A 1085 13.15 -2.10 16.77
C ALA A 1085 12.01 -1.48 15.93
N ARG A 1086 10.81 -2.07 15.93
CA ARG A 1086 9.62 -1.54 15.25
C ARG A 1086 8.78 -0.60 16.13
N ASN A 1087 9.17 -0.43 17.40
CA ASN A 1087 8.47 0.37 18.40
C ASN A 1087 9.42 1.38 19.07
N ILE A 1088 8.95 2.61 19.28
CA ILE A 1088 9.69 3.70 19.92
C ILE A 1088 10.05 3.42 21.38
N ASN A 1089 9.21 2.65 22.09
CA ASN A 1089 9.44 2.15 23.45
C ASN A 1089 10.18 0.81 23.44
N GLY A 1090 10.73 0.41 22.28
CA GLY A 1090 11.44 -0.84 22.06
C GLY A 1090 12.61 -0.99 23.03
N GLN A 1091 12.49 -1.97 23.92
CA GLN A 1091 13.50 -2.30 24.91
C GLN A 1091 13.68 -3.82 24.94
N VAL A 1092 14.92 -4.25 25.10
CA VAL A 1092 15.31 -5.66 25.19
C VAL A 1092 15.91 -5.89 26.56
N VAL A 1093 15.54 -7.00 27.19
CA VAL A 1093 16.15 -7.43 28.46
C VAL A 1093 16.75 -8.81 28.27
N ILE A 1094 18.05 -8.92 28.51
CA ILE A 1094 18.80 -10.17 28.45
C ILE A 1094 19.13 -10.58 29.89
N TYR A 1095 18.59 -11.71 30.33
CA TYR A 1095 18.87 -12.27 31.66
C TYR A 1095 20.10 -13.18 31.56
N ALA A 1096 21.22 -12.74 32.11
CA ALA A 1096 22.53 -13.36 31.99
C ALA A 1096 23.36 -13.07 33.25
N ASP A 1097 23.96 -14.10 33.83
CA ASP A 1097 24.91 -13.95 34.95
C ASP A 1097 26.33 -13.69 34.40
N HIS A 1098 26.62 -14.11 33.16
CA HIS A 1098 27.91 -13.90 32.49
C HIS A 1098 27.77 -13.18 31.14
N MET A 1099 28.70 -12.25 30.87
CA MET A 1099 28.84 -11.64 29.55
C MET A 1099 29.54 -12.61 28.59
N THR A 1100 28.79 -13.19 27.65
CA THR A 1100 29.37 -14.06 26.62
C THR A 1100 29.84 -13.26 25.42
N GLY A 1101 30.76 -13.83 24.64
CA GLY A 1101 31.23 -13.18 23.41
C GLY A 1101 30.11 -12.96 22.39
N SER A 1102 29.09 -13.83 22.37
CA SER A 1102 27.90 -13.64 21.54
C SER A 1102 27.04 -12.44 21.97
N ILE A 1103 26.87 -12.22 23.29
CA ILE A 1103 26.19 -11.02 23.80
C ILE A 1103 27.01 -9.77 23.47
N GLU A 1104 28.32 -9.78 23.72
CA GLU A 1104 29.17 -8.60 23.51
C GLU A 1104 29.15 -8.12 22.04
N ARG A 1105 29.25 -9.05 21.07
CA ARG A 1105 29.17 -8.70 19.64
C ARG A 1105 27.78 -8.23 19.24
N ALA A 1106 26.71 -8.84 19.75
CA ALA A 1106 25.35 -8.40 19.50
C ALA A 1106 25.06 -6.99 20.06
N LEU A 1107 25.55 -6.68 21.27
CA LEU A 1107 25.49 -5.34 21.84
C LEU A 1107 26.26 -4.33 20.98
N ARG A 1108 27.49 -4.66 20.56
CA ARG A 1108 28.35 -3.79 19.77
C ARG A 1108 27.72 -3.41 18.42
N GLU A 1109 27.14 -4.38 17.71
CA GLU A 1109 26.47 -4.11 16.43
C GLU A 1109 25.14 -3.34 16.62
N THR A 1110 24.37 -3.66 17.66
CA THR A 1110 23.15 -2.90 18.02
C THR A 1110 23.49 -1.44 18.35
N ALA A 1111 24.56 -1.21 19.11
CA ALA A 1111 25.06 0.12 19.45
C ALA A 1111 25.54 0.88 18.20
N ARG A 1112 26.37 0.26 17.34
CA ARG A 1112 26.85 0.86 16.08
C ARG A 1112 25.68 1.32 15.20
N ARG A 1113 24.67 0.47 15.01
CA ARG A 1113 23.46 0.81 14.22
C ARG A 1113 22.71 1.97 14.84
N ARG A 1114 22.47 1.90 16.16
CA ARG A 1114 21.79 2.96 16.90
C ARG A 1114 22.55 4.28 16.82
N GLU A 1115 23.88 4.26 16.89
CA GLU A 1115 24.73 5.45 16.71
C GLU A 1115 24.61 6.03 15.31
N ILE A 1116 24.72 5.23 14.24
CA ILE A 1116 24.59 5.74 12.86
C ILE A 1116 23.16 6.23 12.60
N GLN A 1117 22.13 5.51 13.04
CA GLN A 1117 20.74 5.93 12.92
C GLN A 1117 20.46 7.22 13.72
N VAL A 1118 21.00 7.37 14.93
CA VAL A 1118 20.88 8.60 15.74
C VAL A 1118 21.68 9.75 15.12
N ALA A 1119 22.86 9.50 14.57
CA ALA A 1119 23.67 10.51 13.87
C ALA A 1119 22.96 10.99 12.60
N TYR A 1120 22.50 10.06 11.74
CA TYR A 1120 21.70 10.36 10.56
C TYR A 1120 20.42 11.11 10.94
N ASN A 1121 19.70 10.65 11.97
CA ASN A 1121 18.51 11.34 12.46
C ASN A 1121 18.81 12.76 12.97
N LYS A 1122 19.96 12.96 13.61
CA LYS A 1122 20.39 14.28 14.10
C LYS A 1122 20.81 15.22 12.97
N GLU A 1123 21.48 14.69 11.95
CA GLU A 1123 21.90 15.42 10.75
C GLU A 1123 20.70 15.82 9.88
N HIS A 1124 19.76 14.89 9.69
CA HIS A 1124 18.58 15.04 8.83
C HIS A 1124 17.32 15.52 9.60
N ASN A 1125 17.45 15.80 10.90
CA ASN A 1125 16.38 16.25 11.82
C ASN A 1125 15.19 15.28 12.01
N ILE A 1126 15.42 13.99 11.79
CA ILE A 1126 14.41 12.92 11.81
C ILE A 1126 14.01 12.53 13.25
N THR A 1127 12.71 12.37 13.50
CA THR A 1127 12.16 11.95 14.80
C THR A 1127 11.58 10.53 14.72
N PRO A 1128 12.11 9.54 15.47
CA PRO A 1128 11.64 8.14 15.45
C PRO A 1128 10.14 7.96 15.71
N GLN A 1129 9.45 7.14 14.91
CA GLN A 1129 8.03 6.81 15.11
C GLN A 1129 7.69 5.31 14.90
N THR A 1130 6.99 4.71 15.88
CA THR A 1130 6.46 3.34 15.83
C THR A 1130 5.60 3.11 14.58
N ILE A 1131 5.95 2.10 13.78
CA ILE A 1131 5.15 1.66 12.63
C ILE A 1131 3.78 1.17 13.12
N LYS A 1132 2.70 1.23 12.33
CA LYS A 1132 1.48 0.45 12.62
C LYS A 1132 0.90 -0.20 11.37
N LYS A 1133 1.18 -1.49 11.22
CA LYS A 1133 0.69 -2.34 10.12
C LYS A 1133 -0.67 -2.92 10.48
N HIS A 1134 -1.58 -3.11 9.53
CA HIS A 1134 -2.85 -3.80 9.83
C HIS A 1134 -2.63 -5.32 9.94
N ILE A 1135 -3.65 -6.04 10.41
CA ILE A 1135 -3.65 -7.49 10.51
C ILE A 1135 -4.55 -8.01 9.35
N LYS A 1136 -3.95 -8.74 8.41
CA LYS A 1136 -4.59 -9.42 7.27
C LYS A 1136 -4.19 -10.90 7.32
N ASN A 1137 -5.07 -11.80 6.87
CA ASN A 1137 -4.68 -13.18 6.54
C ASN A 1137 -3.95 -13.17 5.18
N LEU A 1138 -2.68 -13.59 5.17
CA LEU A 1138 -1.83 -13.61 3.97
C LEU A 1138 -2.20 -14.71 2.95
N LEU A 1139 -3.00 -15.70 3.35
CA LEU A 1139 -3.32 -16.88 2.53
C LEU A 1139 -4.58 -16.73 1.67
N GLU A 1140 -5.55 -15.89 2.08
CA GLU A 1140 -6.81 -15.66 1.35
C GLU A 1140 -6.59 -15.09 -0.08
N GLU A 1141 -5.47 -14.42 -0.35
CA GLU A 1141 -5.15 -13.85 -1.66
C GLU A 1141 -4.61 -14.88 -2.67
N PHE A 1142 -4.25 -16.09 -2.24
CA PHE A 1142 -3.78 -17.19 -3.09
C PHE A 1142 -4.87 -18.25 -3.40
N GLY A 1143 -6.13 -17.97 -3.06
CA GLY A 1143 -7.23 -18.96 -3.19
C GLY A 1143 -7.20 -20.06 -2.13
N ILE A 1144 -6.32 -19.95 -1.13
CA ILE A 1144 -6.25 -20.88 0.01
C ILE A 1144 -7.27 -20.39 1.05
N ASP A 1145 -8.50 -20.88 0.94
CA ASP A 1145 -9.57 -20.56 1.89
C ASP A 1145 -9.22 -21.08 3.29
N SER A 1146 -9.05 -20.15 4.24
CA SER A 1146 -9.13 -20.49 5.66
C SER A 1146 -10.56 -20.92 5.98
N ILE A 1147 -10.75 -22.07 6.62
CA ILE A 1147 -12.06 -22.59 7.06
C ILE A 1147 -12.61 -21.71 8.20
N ALA A 1148 -13.15 -20.53 7.86
CA ALA A 1148 -13.77 -19.59 8.78
C ALA A 1148 -14.86 -18.74 8.08
N PRO A 1149 -16.03 -18.49 8.71
CA PRO A 1149 -17.21 -18.07 7.95
C PRO A 1149 -17.34 -16.54 7.78
N ARG A 1150 -17.57 -16.09 6.54
CA ARG A 1150 -17.92 -14.69 6.23
C ARG A 1150 -19.37 -14.37 6.62
N SER A 1151 -19.55 -13.95 7.88
CA SER A 1151 -20.85 -13.51 8.39
C SER A 1151 -21.37 -12.24 7.71
N ARG A 1152 -22.45 -12.35 6.92
CA ARG A 1152 -23.33 -11.22 6.58
C ARG A 1152 -24.66 -11.38 7.33
N GLY A 1153 -24.90 -10.52 8.31
CA GLY A 1153 -26.12 -10.60 9.12
C GLY A 1153 -27.37 -10.13 8.39
N LYS A 1154 -28.46 -10.88 8.51
CA LYS A 1154 -29.83 -10.35 8.53
C LYS A 1154 -30.48 -10.71 9.86
N ARG A 1155 -31.06 -9.73 10.53
CA ARG A 1155 -31.90 -9.93 11.72
C ARG A 1155 -33.16 -10.70 11.32
N TYR A 1156 -33.44 -11.82 11.97
CA TYR A 1156 -34.77 -12.45 11.99
C TYR A 1156 -35.15 -12.80 13.45
N ASN A 1157 -36.46 -12.87 13.72
CA ASN A 1157 -37.03 -12.72 15.06
C ASN A 1157 -36.61 -13.78 16.11
N ASP A 1158 -36.02 -13.32 17.21
CA ASP A 1158 -35.60 -14.11 18.39
C ASP A 1158 -36.79 -14.77 19.14
N LYS A 1159 -38.03 -14.35 18.87
CA LYS A 1159 -39.23 -14.81 19.59
C LYS A 1159 -39.72 -16.20 19.13
N ARG A 1160 -39.71 -16.48 17.81
CA ARG A 1160 -40.13 -17.79 17.27
C ARG A 1160 -39.13 -18.91 17.59
N ARG A 1161 -37.84 -18.59 17.73
CA ARG A 1161 -36.78 -19.58 18.00
C ARG A 1161 -36.96 -20.29 19.35
N ARG A 1162 -37.36 -19.56 20.41
CA ARG A 1162 -37.52 -20.15 21.75
C ARG A 1162 -38.71 -21.12 21.87
N GLU A 1163 -39.75 -20.93 21.06
CA GLU A 1163 -40.94 -21.77 21.06
C GLU A 1163 -40.69 -23.12 20.37
N VAL A 1164 -39.91 -23.14 19.28
CA VAL A 1164 -39.54 -24.37 18.57
C VAL A 1164 -38.59 -25.23 19.40
N THR A 1165 -37.52 -24.67 19.96
CA THR A 1165 -36.55 -25.45 20.78
C THR A 1165 -37.21 -26.03 22.06
N ALA A 1166 -38.26 -25.40 22.58
CA ALA A 1166 -39.04 -25.90 23.72
C ALA A 1166 -40.02 -27.04 23.36
N LEU A 1167 -40.32 -27.23 22.07
CA LEU A 1167 -41.09 -28.37 21.55
C LEU A 1167 -40.17 -29.56 21.27
N ASP A 1168 -39.00 -29.35 20.65
CA ASP A 1168 -38.05 -30.43 20.35
C ASP A 1168 -37.50 -31.10 21.63
N LEU A 1169 -37.23 -30.31 22.68
CA LEU A 1169 -36.79 -30.81 24.00
C LEU A 1169 -37.86 -31.62 24.76
N LYS A 1170 -39.09 -31.75 24.25
CA LYS A 1170 -40.12 -32.64 24.80
C LYS A 1170 -40.20 -34.00 24.10
N GLY A 1171 -39.55 -34.18 22.95
CA GLY A 1171 -39.64 -35.39 22.13
C GLY A 1171 -38.43 -36.33 22.20
N ASP A 1172 -37.23 -35.84 22.55
CA ASP A 1172 -35.99 -36.63 22.57
C ASP A 1172 -35.56 -36.93 24.03
N THR A 1173 -35.48 -38.21 24.38
CA THR A 1173 -35.14 -38.68 25.73
C THR A 1173 -33.63 -38.81 25.97
N ARG A 1174 -32.79 -38.55 24.96
CA ARG A 1174 -31.33 -38.73 25.05
C ARG A 1174 -30.65 -37.65 25.91
N PRO A 1175 -29.50 -37.95 26.55
CA PRO A 1175 -28.72 -36.96 27.28
C PRO A 1175 -28.32 -35.76 26.40
N ILE A 1176 -28.45 -34.54 26.92
CA ILE A 1176 -28.18 -33.29 26.19
C ILE A 1176 -26.77 -33.28 25.57
N ALA A 1177 -25.76 -33.84 26.25
CA ALA A 1177 -24.41 -33.97 25.73
C ALA A 1177 -24.31 -34.84 24.45
N GLN A 1178 -25.11 -35.90 24.33
CA GLN A 1178 -25.17 -36.73 23.11
C GLN A 1178 -25.89 -35.99 21.97
N ILE A 1179 -26.98 -35.27 22.28
CA ILE A 1179 -27.70 -34.44 21.29
C ILE A 1179 -26.79 -33.34 20.75
N ILE A 1180 -25.96 -32.72 21.60
CA ILE A 1180 -24.92 -31.77 21.20
C ILE A 1180 -23.90 -32.42 20.26
N ALA A 1181 -23.38 -33.60 20.59
CA ALA A 1181 -22.39 -34.30 19.77
C ALA A 1181 -22.95 -34.68 18.37
N ASP A 1182 -24.20 -35.16 18.31
CA ASP A 1182 -24.90 -35.46 17.06
C ASP A 1182 -25.10 -34.20 16.21
N LYS A 1183 -25.59 -33.11 16.80
CA LYS A 1183 -25.77 -31.83 16.09
C LYS A 1183 -24.44 -31.22 15.66
N GLU A 1184 -23.36 -31.40 16.43
CA GLU A 1184 -22.01 -30.97 16.03
C GLU A 1184 -21.48 -31.78 14.83
N ARG A 1185 -21.76 -33.09 14.76
CA ARG A 1185 -21.45 -33.92 13.58
C ARG A 1185 -22.25 -33.46 12.37
N GLN A 1186 -23.58 -33.33 12.50
CA GLN A 1186 -24.46 -32.85 11.42
C GLN A 1186 -24.08 -31.44 10.95
N MET A 1187 -23.65 -30.55 11.85
CA MET A 1187 -23.16 -29.22 11.51
C MET A 1187 -21.87 -29.27 10.68
N ARG A 1188 -20.94 -30.18 11.00
CA ARG A 1188 -19.71 -30.40 10.22
C ARG A 1188 -20.00 -31.02 8.85
N GLU A 1189 -20.97 -31.94 8.78
CA GLU A 1189 -21.42 -32.55 7.53
C GLU A 1189 -22.11 -31.53 6.62
N ALA A 1190 -23.06 -30.74 7.14
CA ALA A 1190 -23.71 -29.64 6.43
C ALA A 1190 -22.70 -28.57 5.96
N ALA A 1191 -21.70 -28.24 6.79
CA ALA A 1191 -20.63 -27.32 6.40
C ALA A 1191 -19.73 -27.89 5.28
N LYS A 1192 -19.44 -29.20 5.28
CA LYS A 1192 -18.75 -29.89 4.17
C LYS A 1192 -19.61 -29.94 2.90
N GLY A 1193 -20.92 -30.09 3.03
CA GLY A 1193 -21.89 -30.07 1.93
C GLY A 1193 -22.22 -28.68 1.38
N LEU A 1194 -21.58 -27.61 1.89
CA LEU A 1194 -21.86 -26.20 1.55
C LEU A 1194 -23.27 -25.70 1.96
N GLU A 1195 -24.00 -26.47 2.78
CA GLU A 1195 -25.32 -26.12 3.33
C GLU A 1195 -25.19 -25.17 4.53
N PHE A 1196 -24.58 -24.01 4.30
CA PHE A 1196 -24.19 -23.08 5.37
C PHE A 1196 -25.36 -22.52 6.19
N GLU A 1197 -26.58 -22.47 5.63
CA GLU A 1197 -27.77 -22.08 6.37
C GLU A 1197 -28.18 -23.14 7.41
N LEU A 1198 -28.13 -24.43 7.04
CA LEU A 1198 -28.39 -25.54 7.95
C LEU A 1198 -27.31 -25.64 9.03
N ALA A 1199 -26.03 -25.52 8.65
CA ALA A 1199 -24.93 -25.48 9.61
C ALA A 1199 -25.06 -24.31 10.61
N ALA A 1200 -25.53 -23.13 10.18
CA ALA A 1200 -25.78 -21.99 11.06
C ALA A 1200 -26.96 -22.22 12.02
N ILE A 1201 -28.02 -22.90 11.58
CA ILE A 1201 -29.15 -23.30 12.43
C ILE A 1201 -28.69 -24.30 13.51
N LEU A 1202 -28.00 -25.37 13.11
CA LEU A 1202 -27.48 -26.39 14.02
C LEU A 1202 -26.51 -25.80 15.06
N ARG A 1203 -25.61 -24.89 14.64
CA ARG A 1203 -24.71 -24.15 15.54
C ARG A 1203 -25.48 -23.35 16.59
N ASP A 1204 -26.50 -22.60 16.17
CA ASP A 1204 -27.29 -21.77 17.08
C ASP A 1204 -28.07 -22.62 18.09
N GLU A 1205 -28.57 -23.80 17.68
CA GLU A 1205 -29.20 -24.78 18.57
C GLU A 1205 -28.22 -25.38 19.59
N ILE A 1206 -27.00 -25.75 19.17
CA ILE A 1206 -25.95 -26.25 20.07
C ILE A 1206 -25.63 -25.23 21.17
N VAL A 1207 -25.62 -23.94 20.86
CA VAL A 1207 -25.38 -22.87 21.84
C VAL A 1207 -26.51 -22.77 22.88
N VAL A 1208 -27.77 -23.04 22.49
CA VAL A 1208 -28.90 -23.11 23.43
C VAL A 1208 -28.78 -24.36 24.30
N LEU A 1209 -28.53 -25.53 23.69
CA LEU A 1209 -28.39 -26.80 24.41
C LEU A 1209 -27.24 -26.78 25.43
N LYS A 1210 -26.07 -26.20 25.08
CA LYS A 1210 -24.94 -26.05 26.01
C LYS A 1210 -25.27 -25.14 27.20
N LYS A 1211 -26.12 -24.12 27.03
CA LYS A 1211 -26.61 -23.27 28.14
C LYS A 1211 -27.60 -24.02 29.02
N GLU A 1212 -28.48 -24.83 28.43
CA GLU A 1212 -29.43 -25.68 29.17
C GLU A 1212 -28.69 -26.76 29.98
N GLU A 1213 -27.62 -27.34 29.41
CA GLU A 1213 -26.74 -28.29 30.09
C GLU A 1213 -26.01 -27.65 31.29
N MET A 1214 -25.42 -26.46 31.12
CA MET A 1214 -24.80 -25.71 32.23
C MET A 1214 -25.81 -25.33 33.32
N LYS A 1215 -27.09 -25.10 32.95
CA LYS A 1215 -28.18 -24.84 33.90
C LYS A 1215 -28.65 -26.08 34.68
N ARG A 1216 -28.42 -27.28 34.16
CA ARG A 1216 -28.71 -28.56 34.84
C ARG A 1216 -27.51 -29.11 35.62
N LYS A 1217 -26.30 -28.58 35.38
CA LYS A 1217 -25.04 -28.88 36.10
C LYS A 1217 -24.73 -27.88 37.22
N LYS A 1218 -25.47 -26.79 37.32
CA LYS A 1218 -25.53 -25.87 38.47
C LYS A 1218 -26.79 -26.12 39.27
#